data_AF-A0A366FU27-F1
#
_entry.id   AF-A0A366FU27-F1
#
_cell.length_a   1.000
_cell.length_b   1.000
_cell.length_c   1.000
_cell.angle_alpha   90.00
_cell.angle_beta   90.00
_cell.angle_gamma   90.00
#
_symmetry.space_group_name_H-M   'P 1'
#
loop_
_entity.id
_entity.type
_entity.pdbx_description
1 polymer ?
#
loop_
_entity_poly.entity_id
_entity_poly.type
_entity_poly.pdbx_seq_one_letter_code
_entity_poly.pdbx_strand_id
1 'polypeptide(L)'
;MTTKTWNGGNADWYANSGGDWSPPGDPGRGDAVVVASGSVKLSSGDAAINVGSLTGTGGNFDIQDPGTIQSVTGNVALSGSGTVDLDGDNTDAGGGSNLTIGGNLTNTSTNSYGVFIGDIDDGITSADTVTVKGAGGLSNGVGSRITIAGGAGVQATLNVANAAAGFGAAGVETGTVILQGDALLEFKSGQITTVDGELWLDTSPFGVAGLKGNARVADAGSTSTNSALTGLASVSGEFWLENGSSVATTGNLSVTGAGALDLDGFNTGGLGYGGSNLTIGGNLTNSSASRYGVSVGRPSMPTADTLTVKGAGGLSNTGNITLEGSASGTGNLVVTNDVTSSGAIVVGPYGKLTAAAVDITRGSLQGDGTVVGALNITGGTVVGGLNGDPGALSVSGAYSQSGAGVLQTNVVPGVSPPQSSVVAVSGGPATPGSSGSVNLAGGTLLIDGELSLPLDTTYTVMTFGADHFYGQFADVETEGALGSHTGNGDSVNLGDGDTLEVFYNEASGQVQFEAVATSSATAYDWRVGGGTWNASSAADWSPPGDGTTPSQTSNVVIGAEGGGTVTLAQDETIASLSITSGYMLSGAAESVTATGNVSLASRGALSLDDMNVGGAFTDSGSAALAGVLTINAGGQFILSDGSLTGGGINGSGVFMTSPGATGALKNVTIYRGTTFTASNNATTNISGAIVDEGAIQVNGGRTGGRLNLAGATTLSGGGVVNMTSATGGGGAVLEGNGETLINNDVIQGTGTIGDGNLALTNTGTVDADVSAGALTLNGAGAIANAGVFEATNGGRLDVAGALSGAGRLEIGARSELELGGAASENATFLSASAAKLSIDNATTTTYGGLLASFAQGDVLELGNTNAISATPTLKGSDTTLTVELSGGGALHYTLAGNLTGDIFGVTHVGADSDIALSGADAAFAQAYSLLTAPLTSSFVESNNDFGAKGGAQAGGPLDLAAVHKPHA
;
A
#
# COMPACT_ATOMS: atom_id res chain seq x y z
N MET A 1 34.04 59.11 22.42
CA MET A 1 33.99 57.79 21.75
C MET A 1 35.40 57.30 21.58
N THR A 2 35.87 56.58 22.57
CA THR A 2 37.10 55.80 22.57
C THR A 2 36.73 54.34 22.81
N THR A 3 37.54 53.41 22.30
CA THR A 3 37.38 52.00 22.67
C THR A 3 38.08 51.77 24.00
N LYS A 4 37.35 51.27 24.98
CA LYS A 4 37.79 50.90 26.32
C LYS A 4 37.81 49.39 26.44
N THR A 5 38.99 48.81 26.58
CA THR A 5 39.16 47.37 26.74
C THR A 5 39.41 47.03 28.20
N TRP A 6 38.66 46.09 28.73
CA TRP A 6 38.87 45.53 30.06
C TRP A 6 40.10 44.62 30.05
N ASN A 7 41.05 44.94 30.92
CA ASN A 7 42.26 44.16 31.18
C ASN A 7 42.33 43.65 32.63
N GLY A 8 41.29 43.92 33.44
CA GLY A 8 41.19 43.46 34.81
C GLY A 8 40.91 41.96 34.93
N GLY A 9 41.01 41.46 36.16
CA GLY A 9 40.54 40.11 36.52
C GLY A 9 39.02 40.11 36.76
N ASN A 10 38.60 39.63 37.93
CA ASN A 10 37.23 39.80 38.40
C ASN A 10 37.18 41.04 39.31
N ALA A 11 36.56 42.12 38.84
CA ALA A 11 36.48 43.35 39.60
C ALA A 11 35.21 44.15 39.23
N ASP A 12 34.87 45.07 40.11
CA ASP A 12 33.78 46.01 39.90
C ASP A 12 34.12 47.01 38.76
N TRP A 13 33.12 47.44 38.00
CA TRP A 13 33.25 48.38 36.87
C TRP A 13 33.96 49.67 37.26
N TYR A 14 33.72 50.13 38.49
CA TYR A 14 34.29 51.35 39.08
C TYR A 14 35.47 51.05 40.02
N ALA A 15 35.89 49.78 40.16
CA ALA A 15 37.10 49.45 40.90
C ALA A 15 38.33 49.98 40.16
N ASN A 16 39.13 50.79 40.88
CA ASN A 16 40.43 51.27 40.42
C ASN A 16 40.39 51.95 39.03
N SER A 17 39.68 53.08 38.95
CA SER A 17 39.40 53.92 37.77
C SER A 17 40.59 54.40 36.91
N GLY A 18 41.79 53.86 37.11
CA GLY A 18 42.97 54.06 36.25
C GLY A 18 43.77 52.79 35.88
N GLY A 19 43.39 51.59 36.32
CA GLY A 19 44.19 50.36 36.16
C GLY A 19 43.60 49.29 35.25
N ASP A 20 42.30 49.02 35.36
CA ASP A 20 41.68 47.85 34.73
C ASP A 20 41.11 48.13 33.33
N TRP A 21 40.92 49.41 32.99
CA TRP A 21 40.52 49.86 31.66
C TRP A 21 41.71 50.35 30.83
N SER A 22 41.78 49.98 29.55
CA SER A 22 42.75 50.50 28.58
C SER A 22 42.05 51.18 27.39
N PRO A 23 42.37 52.46 27.09
CA PRO A 23 43.20 53.37 27.89
C PRO A 23 42.56 53.68 29.26
N PRO A 24 43.34 54.06 30.29
CA PRO A 24 42.85 54.32 31.66
C PRO A 24 41.64 55.26 31.75
N GLY A 25 40.82 55.08 32.78
CA GLY A 25 39.57 55.79 33.01
C GLY A 25 38.35 54.95 32.69
N ASP A 26 37.32 55.03 33.53
CA ASP A 26 36.07 54.30 33.36
C ASP A 26 35.39 54.67 32.02
N PRO A 27 34.74 53.72 31.33
CA PRO A 27 34.04 54.00 30.08
C PRO A 27 32.92 55.02 30.28
N GLY A 28 32.91 56.07 29.45
CA GLY A 28 31.93 57.14 29.52
C GLY A 28 30.89 57.10 28.39
N ARG A 29 30.08 58.17 28.34
CA ARG A 29 29.01 58.33 27.35
C ARG A 29 29.48 58.13 25.91
N GLY A 30 28.98 57.07 25.28
CA GLY A 30 29.24 56.74 23.88
C GLY A 30 30.57 56.02 23.61
N ASP A 31 31.32 55.61 24.65
CA ASP A 31 32.53 54.80 24.46
C ASP A 31 32.21 53.35 24.06
N ALA A 32 33.06 52.74 23.25
CA ALA A 32 32.91 51.34 22.87
C ALA A 32 33.62 50.46 23.90
N VAL A 33 32.92 49.51 24.50
CA VAL A 33 33.46 48.65 25.56
C VAL A 33 33.77 47.28 25.02
N VAL A 34 34.97 46.75 25.33
CA VAL A 34 35.39 45.40 24.97
C VAL A 34 35.81 44.65 26.23
N VAL A 35 35.13 43.55 26.53
CA VAL A 35 35.45 42.64 27.64
C VAL A 35 36.05 41.36 27.06
N ALA A 36 37.38 41.34 26.99
CA ALA A 36 38.10 40.27 26.30
C ALA A 36 38.30 39.01 27.16
N SER A 37 38.37 39.18 28.49
CA SER A 37 38.58 38.13 29.50
C SER A 37 38.21 38.67 30.89
N GLY A 38 38.14 37.80 31.91
CA GLY A 38 37.80 38.22 33.29
C GLY A 38 36.31 38.51 33.46
N SER A 39 35.92 39.03 34.63
CA SER A 39 34.55 39.48 34.90
C SER A 39 34.55 40.95 35.30
N VAL A 40 33.74 41.75 34.64
CA VAL A 40 33.47 43.12 35.05
C VAL A 40 32.06 43.18 35.61
N LYS A 41 31.95 43.59 36.88
CA LYS A 41 30.70 43.58 37.65
C LYS A 41 30.16 44.98 37.87
N LEU A 42 28.86 45.18 37.68
CA LEU A 42 28.14 46.34 38.19
C LEU A 42 27.38 45.93 39.45
N SER A 43 27.69 46.56 40.58
CA SER A 43 27.17 46.19 41.89
C SER A 43 26.11 47.18 42.38
N SER A 44 25.30 46.76 43.36
CA SER A 44 24.32 47.65 43.99
C SER A 44 24.94 48.95 44.52
N GLY A 45 24.37 50.07 44.08
CA GLY A 45 24.80 51.41 44.48
C GLY A 45 25.78 52.06 43.51
N ASP A 46 26.16 51.35 42.45
CA ASP A 46 26.92 51.91 41.34
C ASP A 46 26.10 52.93 40.55
N ALA A 47 26.82 53.80 39.83
CA ALA A 47 26.18 54.74 38.91
C ALA A 47 25.79 54.04 37.60
N ALA A 48 24.63 54.41 37.05
CA ALA A 48 24.18 53.92 35.75
C ALA A 48 25.23 54.16 34.65
N ILE A 49 25.60 53.10 33.94
CA ILE A 49 26.46 53.22 32.76
C ILE A 49 25.66 53.74 31.56
N ASN A 50 26.35 54.48 30.70
CA ASN A 50 25.83 54.87 29.39
C ASN A 50 26.98 54.74 28.39
N VAL A 51 27.04 53.65 27.64
CA VAL A 51 28.15 53.36 26.72
C VAL A 51 27.66 53.28 25.27
N GLY A 52 28.57 53.37 24.31
CA GLY A 52 28.32 53.33 22.87
C GLY A 52 28.03 51.92 22.34
N SER A 53 28.81 50.93 22.78
CA SER A 53 28.63 49.52 22.42
C SER A 53 29.26 48.63 23.48
N LEU A 54 28.88 47.35 23.52
CA LEU A 54 29.51 46.34 24.36
C LEU A 54 29.91 45.14 23.50
N THR A 55 31.14 44.67 23.65
CA THR A 55 31.63 43.48 22.95
C THR A 55 32.30 42.54 23.94
N GLY A 56 31.72 41.36 24.15
CA GLY A 56 32.30 40.29 24.95
C GLY A 56 32.92 39.24 24.03
N THR A 57 34.25 39.07 24.06
CA THR A 57 34.92 38.01 23.27
C THR A 57 35.40 36.84 24.11
N GLY A 58 35.32 36.98 25.44
CA GLY A 58 35.78 35.94 26.37
C GLY A 58 35.60 36.24 27.86
N GLY A 59 35.25 37.48 28.23
CA GLY A 59 34.93 37.83 29.62
C GLY A 59 33.44 37.99 29.89
N ASN A 60 33.09 38.04 31.18
CA ASN A 60 31.73 38.20 31.69
C ASN A 60 31.42 39.68 31.94
N PHE A 61 30.25 40.14 31.49
CA PHE A 61 29.66 41.40 31.87
C PHE A 61 28.50 41.11 32.83
N ASP A 62 28.78 41.22 34.12
CA ASP A 62 27.91 40.83 35.23
C ASP A 62 27.20 42.07 35.80
N ILE A 63 25.86 42.05 35.84
CA ILE A 63 25.03 43.14 36.34
C ILE A 63 24.23 42.64 37.54
N GLN A 64 24.58 43.18 38.71
CA GLN A 64 23.93 42.96 40.01
C GLN A 64 23.65 44.33 40.65
N ASP A 65 22.99 45.22 39.92
CA ASP A 65 22.72 46.61 40.32
C ASP A 65 21.21 46.91 40.30
N PRO A 66 20.49 46.50 41.37
CA PRO A 66 19.04 46.60 41.42
C PRO A 66 18.56 48.05 41.39
N GLY A 67 17.54 48.32 40.56
CA GLY A 67 16.85 49.61 40.50
C GLY A 67 17.52 50.67 39.62
N THR A 68 18.68 50.37 39.03
CA THR A 68 19.39 51.23 38.09
C THR A 68 19.33 50.64 36.68
N ILE A 69 19.05 51.47 35.66
CA ILE A 69 19.04 51.02 34.26
C ILE A 69 20.40 51.28 33.61
N GLN A 70 21.10 50.21 33.27
CA GLN A 70 22.33 50.25 32.50
C GLN A 70 22.01 50.46 31.02
N SER A 71 22.75 51.34 30.33
CA SER A 71 22.46 51.68 28.94
C SER A 71 23.65 51.45 28.00
N VAL A 72 23.43 50.64 26.97
CA VAL A 72 24.29 50.53 25.79
C VAL A 72 23.53 51.17 24.63
N THR A 73 23.98 52.31 24.12
CA THR A 73 23.24 53.07 23.09
C THR A 73 23.31 52.44 21.69
N GLY A 74 24.32 51.62 21.42
CA GLY A 74 24.48 50.83 20.19
C GLY A 74 24.35 49.33 20.45
N ASN A 75 25.14 48.52 19.75
CA ASN A 75 25.02 47.06 19.77
C ASN A 75 25.70 46.40 20.98
N VAL A 76 25.16 45.25 21.37
CA VAL A 76 25.85 44.26 22.23
C VAL A 76 26.19 43.05 21.36
N ALA A 77 27.45 42.64 21.33
CA ALA A 77 27.93 41.50 20.55
C ALA A 77 28.77 40.56 21.42
N LEU A 78 28.39 39.28 21.47
CA LEU A 78 29.04 38.23 22.25
C LEU A 78 29.60 37.17 21.32
N SER A 79 30.83 36.75 21.57
CA SER A 79 31.57 35.74 20.79
C SER A 79 32.60 35.05 21.67
N GLY A 80 33.19 33.95 21.19
CA GLY A 80 34.11 33.16 22.00
C GLY A 80 33.41 32.68 23.28
N SER A 81 33.99 32.91 24.45
CA SER A 81 33.36 32.58 25.74
C SER A 81 32.70 33.77 26.45
N GLY A 82 32.50 34.90 25.76
CA GLY A 82 31.96 36.13 26.35
C GLY A 82 30.49 35.99 26.76
N THR A 83 30.11 36.65 27.86
CA THR A 83 28.76 36.54 28.44
C THR A 83 28.21 37.90 28.86
N VAL A 84 26.88 38.00 28.89
CA VAL A 84 26.14 39.05 29.61
C VAL A 84 25.25 38.34 30.62
N ASP A 85 25.43 38.70 31.87
CA ASP A 85 24.76 38.08 33.00
C ASP A 85 24.04 39.16 33.82
N LEU A 86 22.74 38.95 34.04
CA LEU A 86 21.92 39.74 34.95
C LEU A 86 21.48 38.79 36.05
N ASP A 87 22.14 38.86 37.20
CA ASP A 87 21.82 38.11 38.42
C ASP A 87 21.81 36.56 38.29
N GLY A 88 22.56 35.96 37.35
CA GLY A 88 22.44 34.54 36.99
C GLY A 88 23.34 33.51 37.68
N ASP A 89 24.40 33.89 38.41
CA ASP A 89 25.35 32.89 38.98
C ASP A 89 25.70 33.03 40.47
N ASN A 90 24.96 33.83 41.26
CA ASN A 90 25.41 34.18 42.61
C ASN A 90 24.32 34.27 43.70
N THR A 91 24.73 33.96 44.94
CA THR A 91 23.97 33.69 46.18
C THR A 91 23.06 34.81 46.73
N ASP A 92 22.92 35.91 46.01
CA ASP A 92 22.20 37.10 46.45
C ASP A 92 21.00 37.33 45.52
N ALA A 93 19.98 36.48 45.66
CA ALA A 93 18.70 36.37 44.91
C ALA A 93 17.81 37.65 44.83
N GLY A 94 18.41 38.84 44.80
CA GLY A 94 17.72 40.13 44.84
C GLY A 94 16.94 40.45 43.56
N GLY A 95 17.49 40.06 42.39
CA GLY A 95 17.01 40.51 41.08
C GLY A 95 16.87 42.04 41.00
N GLY A 96 16.14 42.53 40.00
CA GLY A 96 15.89 43.95 39.78
C GLY A 96 16.93 44.66 38.89
N SER A 97 17.83 43.91 38.27
CA SER A 97 18.84 44.42 37.33
C SER A 97 18.22 44.72 35.96
N ASN A 98 18.66 45.83 35.34
CA ASN A 98 18.06 46.32 34.11
C ASN A 98 19.12 46.75 33.09
N LEU A 99 19.03 46.23 31.86
CA LEU A 99 19.90 46.59 30.73
C LEU A 99 19.06 47.05 29.53
N THR A 100 19.31 48.26 29.03
CA THR A 100 18.75 48.74 27.75
C THR A 100 19.82 48.78 26.67
N ILE A 101 19.59 48.04 25.58
CA ILE A 101 20.40 48.01 24.37
C ILE A 101 19.68 48.82 23.28
N GLY A 102 20.27 49.93 22.86
CA GLY A 102 19.74 50.82 21.82
C GLY A 102 19.85 50.22 20.42
N GLY A 103 20.88 49.40 20.18
CA GLY A 103 21.11 48.63 18.96
C GLY A 103 20.63 47.18 19.07
N ASN A 104 21.28 46.29 18.31
CA ASN A 104 20.94 44.86 18.26
C ASN A 104 21.70 44.09 19.36
N LEU A 105 21.16 42.94 19.75
CA LEU A 105 21.84 41.93 20.57
C LEU A 105 22.25 40.76 19.67
N THR A 106 23.55 40.50 19.56
CA THR A 106 24.09 39.38 18.76
C THR A 106 24.87 38.45 19.68
N ASN A 107 24.35 37.25 19.87
CA ASN A 107 24.99 36.19 20.64
C ASN A 107 25.57 35.13 19.70
N THR A 108 26.89 35.04 19.66
CA THR A 108 27.64 33.94 19.01
C THR A 108 28.61 33.31 20.02
N SER A 109 28.32 33.47 21.31
CA SER A 109 29.11 32.88 22.39
C SER A 109 28.97 31.36 22.37
N THR A 110 30.06 30.66 22.61
CA THR A 110 30.09 29.21 22.83
C THR A 110 29.99 28.88 24.33
N ASN A 111 29.80 29.88 25.18
CA ASN A 111 29.55 29.67 26.61
C ASN A 111 28.08 29.29 26.82
N SER A 112 27.82 28.32 27.71
CA SER A 112 26.47 27.91 28.11
C SER A 112 25.65 29.03 28.75
N TYR A 113 26.29 30.13 29.16
CA TYR A 113 25.66 31.31 29.76
C TYR A 113 25.86 32.56 28.88
N GLY A 114 25.84 32.41 27.56
CA GLY A 114 26.05 33.51 26.61
C GLY A 114 25.22 34.76 26.97
N VAL A 115 23.91 34.61 27.10
CA VAL A 115 23.04 35.62 27.72
C VAL A 115 22.26 34.96 28.84
N PHE A 116 22.39 35.47 30.06
CA PHE A 116 21.68 34.97 31.23
C PHE A 116 20.94 36.12 31.92
N ILE A 117 19.63 35.93 32.17
CA ILE A 117 18.75 36.90 32.83
C ILE A 117 17.97 36.20 33.94
N GLY A 118 18.16 36.66 35.17
CA GLY A 118 17.62 36.07 36.38
C GLY A 118 18.38 34.82 36.81
N ASP A 119 17.84 34.07 37.77
CA ASP A 119 18.54 33.03 38.52
C ASP A 119 17.84 31.66 38.40
N ILE A 120 18.63 30.61 38.14
CA ILE A 120 18.18 29.22 37.96
C ILE A 120 18.31 28.34 39.21
N ASP A 121 18.84 28.87 40.34
CA ASP A 121 19.07 28.11 41.58
C ASP A 121 18.13 28.53 42.74
N ASP A 122 18.03 29.83 43.07
CA ASP A 122 17.19 30.33 44.17
C ASP A 122 16.02 31.22 43.69
N GLY A 123 16.17 31.79 42.50
CA GLY A 123 15.16 32.61 41.82
C GLY A 123 15.17 34.05 42.23
N ILE A 124 14.68 34.90 41.35
CA ILE A 124 14.69 36.35 41.56
C ILE A 124 13.53 36.82 42.44
N THR A 125 13.82 37.75 43.35
CA THR A 125 12.79 38.41 44.18
C THR A 125 12.28 39.73 43.59
N SER A 126 12.98 40.29 42.60
CA SER A 126 12.56 41.44 41.79
C SER A 126 12.82 41.15 40.31
N ALA A 127 12.04 41.75 39.41
CA ALA A 127 12.10 41.45 37.98
C ALA A 127 13.39 41.96 37.30
N ASP A 128 14.07 41.07 36.58
CA ASP A 128 15.18 41.42 35.70
C ASP A 128 14.70 41.69 34.29
N THR A 129 15.30 42.69 33.63
CA THR A 129 14.89 43.05 32.28
C THR A 129 16.06 43.47 31.39
N VAL A 130 16.20 42.78 30.26
CA VAL A 130 16.98 43.24 29.11
C VAL A 130 16.02 43.76 28.04
N THR A 131 16.20 45.00 27.60
CA THR A 131 15.41 45.59 26.50
C THR A 131 16.29 45.87 25.28
N VAL A 132 16.00 45.24 24.15
CA VAL A 132 16.66 45.42 22.85
C VAL A 132 15.81 46.30 21.93
N LYS A 133 16.34 47.46 21.53
CA LYS A 133 15.62 48.47 20.73
C LYS A 133 16.09 48.56 19.29
N GLY A 134 17.14 47.85 18.91
CA GLY A 134 17.64 47.80 17.54
C GLY A 134 16.62 47.17 16.58
N ALA A 135 16.54 47.71 15.36
CA ALA A 135 15.63 47.19 14.33
C ALA A 135 16.03 45.81 13.81
N GLY A 136 17.30 45.40 13.98
CA GLY A 136 17.75 44.04 13.71
C GLY A 136 17.46 43.06 14.86
N GLY A 137 17.01 43.56 16.00
CA GLY A 137 16.53 42.75 17.12
C GLY A 137 17.58 41.84 17.74
N LEU A 138 17.21 40.58 17.90
CA LEU A 138 17.98 39.51 18.53
C LEU A 138 18.56 38.59 17.45
N SER A 139 19.83 38.21 17.63
CA SER A 139 20.45 37.11 16.88
C SER A 139 21.12 36.15 17.85
N ASN A 140 20.85 34.85 17.71
CA ASN A 140 21.45 33.80 18.52
C ASN A 140 22.02 32.73 17.60
N GLY A 141 23.34 32.61 17.58
CA GLY A 141 24.04 31.70 16.68
C GLY A 141 23.81 30.24 17.03
N VAL A 142 24.03 29.36 16.06
CA VAL A 142 24.05 27.90 16.29
C VAL A 142 25.11 27.57 17.35
N GLY A 143 24.71 26.84 18.39
CA GLY A 143 25.57 26.51 19.54
C GLY A 143 25.69 27.61 20.60
N SER A 144 24.98 28.74 20.44
CA SER A 144 24.91 29.81 21.44
C SER A 144 23.66 29.71 22.28
N ARG A 145 23.77 30.02 23.58
CA ARG A 145 22.69 29.85 24.56
C ARG A 145 22.21 31.17 25.14
N ILE A 146 20.89 31.28 25.27
CA ILE A 146 20.16 32.29 26.02
C ILE A 146 19.38 31.59 27.12
N THR A 147 19.48 32.06 28.35
CA THR A 147 18.72 31.54 29.49
C THR A 147 18.01 32.70 30.19
N ILE A 148 16.70 32.53 30.40
CA ILE A 148 15.85 33.48 31.12
C ILE A 148 15.18 32.69 32.24
N ALA A 149 15.42 33.07 33.49
CA ALA A 149 14.96 32.34 34.65
C ALA A 149 14.23 33.28 35.62
N GLY A 150 12.90 33.14 35.69
CA GLY A 150 12.05 33.91 36.60
C GLY A 150 11.77 33.17 37.90
N GLY A 151 11.55 33.92 38.99
CA GLY A 151 11.08 33.39 40.26
C GLY A 151 9.56 33.14 40.27
N ALA A 152 9.05 32.48 41.31
CA ALA A 152 7.61 32.26 41.44
C ALA A 152 6.85 33.59 41.64
N GLY A 153 6.07 34.00 40.64
CA GLY A 153 5.37 35.28 40.60
C GLY A 153 6.24 36.48 40.25
N VAL A 154 7.52 36.27 39.90
CA VAL A 154 8.50 37.32 39.60
C VAL A 154 9.11 37.07 38.24
N GLN A 155 8.80 37.94 37.28
CA GLN A 155 9.13 37.69 35.89
C GLN A 155 10.52 38.20 35.49
N ALA A 156 11.33 37.32 34.89
CA ALA A 156 12.54 37.71 34.16
C ALA A 156 12.19 37.94 32.68
N THR A 157 12.68 39.04 32.09
CA THR A 157 12.26 39.45 30.74
C THR A 157 13.43 39.75 29.80
N LEU A 158 13.41 39.17 28.61
CA LEU A 158 14.12 39.69 27.43
C LEU A 158 13.09 40.31 26.47
N ASN A 159 13.09 41.64 26.36
CA ASN A 159 12.16 42.40 25.52
C ASN A 159 12.85 42.88 24.24
N VAL A 160 12.50 42.28 23.10
CA VAL A 160 12.90 42.69 21.75
C VAL A 160 11.88 43.70 21.19
N ALA A 161 11.93 44.91 21.73
CA ALA A 161 10.87 45.92 21.64
C ALA A 161 10.57 46.45 20.23
N ASN A 162 11.52 46.35 19.29
CA ASN A 162 11.44 47.02 17.98
C ASN A 162 11.58 46.09 16.76
N ALA A 163 11.75 44.79 16.96
CA ALA A 163 11.92 43.83 15.88
C ALA A 163 10.85 42.74 15.92
N ALA A 164 10.63 42.11 14.76
CA ALA A 164 9.74 40.96 14.67
C ALA A 164 10.36 39.71 15.32
N ALA A 165 9.54 38.73 15.67
CA ALA A 165 9.98 37.45 16.21
C ALA A 165 11.04 36.77 15.31
N GLY A 166 12.18 36.40 15.89
CA GLY A 166 13.29 35.73 15.19
C GLY A 166 14.65 35.91 15.86
N PHE A 167 15.60 35.05 15.50
CA PHE A 167 16.95 34.97 16.10
C PHE A 167 18.06 35.24 15.07
N GLY A 168 17.90 36.30 14.29
CA GLY A 168 18.78 36.71 13.19
C GLY A 168 18.16 36.45 11.81
N ALA A 169 17.23 35.50 11.75
CA ALA A 169 16.28 35.33 10.65
C ALA A 169 14.86 35.48 11.18
N ALA A 170 13.99 36.17 10.43
CA ALA A 170 12.60 36.36 10.84
C ALA A 170 11.85 35.03 10.89
N GLY A 171 11.15 34.78 11.99
CA GLY A 171 10.34 33.58 12.23
C GLY A 171 11.11 32.29 12.46
N VAL A 172 12.43 32.35 12.62
CA VAL A 172 13.28 31.18 12.87
C VAL A 172 13.98 31.34 14.22
N GLU A 173 13.80 30.34 15.08
CA GLU A 173 14.61 30.13 16.27
C GLU A 173 15.88 29.37 15.91
N THR A 174 17.02 29.84 16.43
CA THR A 174 18.35 29.25 16.25
C THR A 174 19.15 29.33 17.56
N GLY A 175 20.08 28.39 17.74
CA GLY A 175 20.86 28.26 18.96
C GLY A 175 20.07 27.51 20.05
N THR A 176 20.33 27.80 21.32
CA THR A 176 19.57 27.28 22.46
C THR A 176 18.92 28.42 23.22
N VAL A 177 17.62 28.31 23.51
CA VAL A 177 16.81 29.31 24.19
C VAL A 177 16.00 28.62 25.29
N ILE A 178 16.33 28.92 26.54
CA ILE A 178 15.73 28.27 27.70
C ILE A 178 15.00 29.31 28.54
N LEU A 179 13.71 29.05 28.79
CA LEU A 179 12.83 29.86 29.61
C LEU A 179 12.37 29.01 30.79
N GLN A 180 12.76 29.40 32.00
CA GLN A 180 12.47 28.70 33.25
C GLN A 180 11.65 29.56 34.21
N GLY A 181 10.70 28.95 34.92
CA GLY A 181 9.84 29.64 35.88
C GLY A 181 8.96 30.70 35.22
N ASP A 182 8.83 31.90 35.81
CA ASP A 182 8.12 33.03 35.19
C ASP A 182 9.04 33.79 34.21
N ALA A 183 9.50 33.12 33.14
CA ALA A 183 10.33 33.74 32.12
C ALA A 183 9.51 34.28 30.93
N LEU A 184 9.87 35.46 30.41
CA LEU A 184 9.26 36.06 29.23
C LEU A 184 10.32 36.46 28.19
N LEU A 185 10.24 35.86 27.01
CA LEU A 185 10.84 36.41 25.80
C LEU A 185 9.75 37.15 25.01
N GLU A 186 9.83 38.47 24.97
CA GLU A 186 8.86 39.33 24.30
C GLU A 186 9.42 39.86 22.97
N PHE A 187 8.63 39.79 21.91
CA PHE A 187 8.88 40.47 20.64
C PHE A 187 7.82 41.55 20.38
N LYS A 188 8.14 42.53 19.53
CA LYS A 188 7.17 43.55 19.13
C LYS A 188 5.92 42.95 18.45
N SER A 189 6.15 41.97 17.58
CA SER A 189 5.14 41.32 16.74
C SER A 189 5.74 40.13 15.98
N GLY A 190 4.92 39.23 15.46
CA GLY A 190 5.34 38.25 14.45
C GLY A 190 5.13 36.83 14.95
N GLN A 191 5.64 35.85 14.20
CA GLN A 191 5.49 34.45 14.58
C GLN A 191 6.81 33.73 14.36
N ILE A 192 7.23 32.93 15.34
CA ILE A 192 8.22 31.87 15.13
C ILE A 192 7.50 30.75 14.39
N THR A 193 7.87 30.57 13.14
CA THR A 193 7.35 29.53 12.24
C THR A 193 8.21 28.27 12.25
N THR A 194 9.46 28.38 12.70
CA THR A 194 10.43 27.27 12.70
C THR A 194 11.28 27.29 13.97
N VAL A 195 11.37 26.13 14.62
CA VAL A 195 12.38 25.82 15.65
C VAL A 195 13.47 24.99 14.99
N ASP A 196 14.62 25.62 14.74
CA ASP A 196 15.79 24.99 14.12
C ASP A 196 16.91 24.72 15.14
N GLY A 197 16.91 25.45 16.25
CA GLY A 197 17.76 25.26 17.41
C GLY A 197 17.06 24.45 18.50
N GLU A 198 17.17 24.89 19.75
CA GLU A 198 16.54 24.29 20.92
C GLU A 198 15.70 25.37 21.62
N LEU A 199 14.39 25.18 21.66
CA LEU A 199 13.46 26.03 22.40
C LEU A 199 12.87 25.23 23.55
N TRP A 200 13.24 25.60 24.77
CA TRP A 200 12.80 24.93 25.99
C TRP A 200 11.96 25.87 26.85
N LEU A 201 10.68 25.51 27.02
CA LEU A 201 9.78 26.16 27.96
C LEU A 201 9.59 25.24 29.17
N ASP A 202 9.96 25.73 30.35
CA ASP A 202 9.82 25.01 31.61
C ASP A 202 9.16 25.91 32.65
N THR A 203 7.96 25.54 33.10
CA THR A 203 7.25 26.32 34.11
C THR A 203 7.72 26.04 35.54
N SER A 204 8.60 25.07 35.77
CA SER A 204 9.17 24.82 37.10
C SER A 204 10.42 25.68 37.31
N PRO A 205 10.40 26.60 38.29
CA PRO A 205 11.64 27.16 38.81
C PRO A 205 12.39 26.03 39.54
N PHE A 206 13.68 25.84 39.29
CA PHE A 206 14.57 24.97 40.07
C PHE A 206 14.21 23.47 40.10
N GLY A 207 13.34 23.00 39.20
CA GLY A 207 12.88 21.60 39.22
C GLY A 207 12.20 21.19 40.53
N VAL A 208 11.63 22.13 41.30
CA VAL A 208 10.93 21.84 42.57
C VAL A 208 9.44 21.68 42.35
N ALA A 209 8.88 20.56 42.83
CA ALA A 209 7.45 20.29 42.79
C ALA A 209 6.64 21.39 43.49
N GLY A 210 5.68 21.99 42.76
CA GLY A 210 4.66 22.88 43.35
C GLY A 210 4.95 24.38 43.25
N LEU A 211 6.13 24.79 42.80
CA LEU A 211 6.38 26.15 42.35
C LEU A 211 6.07 26.22 40.84
N LYS A 212 5.05 26.99 40.46
CA LYS A 212 4.65 27.15 39.06
C LYS A 212 4.83 28.59 38.61
N GLY A 213 5.68 28.78 37.62
CA GLY A 213 5.77 29.99 36.82
C GLY A 213 5.09 29.80 35.46
N ASN A 214 5.39 30.69 34.53
CA ASN A 214 4.86 30.71 33.17
C ASN A 214 5.94 31.12 32.16
N ALA A 215 6.71 30.16 31.67
CA ALA A 215 7.66 30.35 30.59
C ALA A 215 6.94 30.64 29.27
N ARG A 216 7.22 31.79 28.65
CA ARG A 216 6.52 32.22 27.42
C ARG A 216 7.41 32.92 26.40
N VAL A 217 7.18 32.61 25.13
CA VAL A 217 7.61 33.42 23.98
C VAL A 217 6.37 34.12 23.41
N ALA A 218 6.34 35.45 23.50
CA ALA A 218 5.13 36.20 23.25
C ALA A 218 5.36 37.48 22.43
N ASP A 219 4.31 37.91 21.73
CA ASP A 219 4.21 39.24 21.17
C ASP A 219 3.74 40.24 22.23
N ALA A 220 4.21 41.48 22.14
CA ALA A 220 3.84 42.58 23.04
C ALA A 220 2.33 42.88 23.05
N GLY A 221 1.61 42.51 21.99
CA GLY A 221 0.15 42.61 21.93
C GLY A 221 -0.60 41.58 22.79
N SER A 222 0.06 40.50 23.21
CA SER A 222 -0.54 39.40 24.00
C SER A 222 0.53 38.62 24.76
N THR A 223 1.03 39.17 25.86
CA THR A 223 2.13 38.60 26.66
C THR A 223 1.73 37.50 27.63
N SER A 224 0.43 37.28 27.84
CA SER A 224 -0.09 36.26 28.77
C SER A 224 -0.13 34.84 28.19
N THR A 225 0.22 34.68 26.91
CA THR A 225 0.21 33.39 26.19
C THR A 225 1.48 33.26 25.34
N ASN A 226 1.74 32.06 24.81
CA ASN A 226 2.78 31.82 23.82
C ASN A 226 2.38 32.37 22.42
N SER A 227 2.00 33.64 22.36
CA SER A 227 1.38 34.27 21.19
C SER A 227 2.30 34.30 19.96
N ALA A 228 3.62 34.41 20.17
CA ALA A 228 4.61 34.35 19.10
C ALA A 228 4.83 32.93 18.54
N LEU A 229 4.34 31.88 19.20
CA LEU A 229 4.44 30.48 18.73
C LEU A 229 3.19 29.99 18.00
N THR A 230 2.16 30.84 17.87
CA THR A 230 0.87 30.45 17.25
C THR A 230 0.97 30.06 15.77
N GLY A 231 2.01 30.54 15.09
CA GLY A 231 2.32 30.23 13.70
C GLY A 231 3.38 29.15 13.50
N LEU A 232 3.81 28.44 14.55
CA LEU A 232 4.81 27.38 14.46
C LEU A 232 4.34 26.28 13.49
N ALA A 233 5.16 26.01 12.48
CA ALA A 233 4.85 25.10 11.39
C ALA A 233 5.90 24.00 11.18
N SER A 234 7.13 24.19 11.67
CA SER A 234 8.21 23.22 11.54
C SER A 234 9.09 23.14 12.78
N VAL A 235 9.49 21.92 13.14
CA VAL A 235 10.51 21.61 14.14
C VAL A 235 11.57 20.74 13.46
N SER A 236 12.75 21.32 13.22
CA SER A 236 13.95 20.63 12.71
C SER A 236 15.03 20.48 13.78
N GLY A 237 14.98 21.31 14.82
CA GLY A 237 15.73 21.17 16.06
C GLY A 237 14.86 20.60 17.20
N GLU A 238 15.00 21.12 18.41
CA GLU A 238 14.36 20.58 19.62
C GLU A 238 13.34 21.57 20.19
N PHE A 239 12.11 21.11 20.41
CA PHE A 239 11.07 21.91 21.04
C PHE A 239 10.51 21.19 22.26
N TRP A 240 10.82 21.72 23.45
CA TRP A 240 10.51 21.09 24.73
C TRP A 240 9.49 21.91 25.52
N LEU A 241 8.44 21.23 25.98
CA LEU A 241 7.42 21.76 26.85
C LEU A 241 7.42 20.95 28.15
N GLU A 242 7.92 21.54 29.21
CA GLU A 242 8.09 20.84 30.50
C GLU A 242 7.23 21.46 31.60
N ASN A 243 6.87 20.62 32.57
CA ASN A 243 6.33 20.94 33.89
C ASN A 243 5.01 21.73 33.92
N GLY A 244 4.23 21.70 32.84
CA GLY A 244 2.98 22.47 32.73
C GLY A 244 2.97 23.49 31.60
N SER A 245 4.03 23.56 30.80
CA SER A 245 4.13 24.47 29.66
C SER A 245 3.03 24.21 28.64
N SER A 246 2.42 25.27 28.11
CA SER A 246 1.31 25.14 27.16
C SER A 246 1.45 26.04 25.92
N VAL A 247 1.30 25.42 24.75
CA VAL A 247 1.38 26.08 23.43
C VAL A 247 0.22 25.64 22.55
N ALA A 248 -0.29 26.56 21.74
CA ALA A 248 -1.30 26.27 20.73
C ALA A 248 -0.89 26.90 19.39
N THR A 249 -0.83 26.08 18.35
CA THR A 249 -0.60 26.51 16.96
C THR A 249 -1.90 26.50 16.17
N THR A 250 -1.95 27.28 15.10
CA THR A 250 -3.16 27.43 14.27
C THR A 250 -3.13 26.57 13.00
N GLY A 251 -1.95 26.27 12.48
CA GLY A 251 -1.75 25.56 11.23
C GLY A 251 -1.22 24.13 11.39
N ASN A 252 -0.71 23.57 10.29
CA ASN A 252 -0.03 22.28 10.29
C ASN A 252 1.32 22.39 10.97
N LEU A 253 1.76 21.31 11.62
CA LEU A 253 3.10 21.19 12.21
C LEU A 253 3.83 19.99 11.61
N SER A 254 5.08 20.20 11.19
CA SER A 254 5.96 19.14 10.70
C SER A 254 7.17 18.97 11.61
N VAL A 255 7.46 17.75 12.03
CA VAL A 255 8.71 17.38 12.72
C VAL A 255 9.59 16.63 11.72
N THR A 256 10.77 17.16 11.42
CA THR A 256 11.58 16.73 10.27
C THR A 256 13.07 16.65 10.62
N GLY A 257 13.86 15.96 9.79
CA GLY A 257 15.30 15.86 9.99
C GLY A 257 15.65 15.17 11.31
N ALA A 258 16.44 15.82 12.15
CA ALA A 258 16.76 15.34 13.50
C ALA A 258 15.81 15.90 14.57
N GLY A 259 14.73 16.57 14.17
CA GLY A 259 13.92 17.35 15.09
C GLY A 259 13.19 16.52 16.14
N ALA A 260 13.01 17.08 17.33
CA ALA A 260 12.34 16.45 18.45
C ALA A 260 11.26 17.39 19.01
N LEU A 261 10.05 16.85 19.16
CA LEU A 261 8.95 17.50 19.86
C LEU A 261 8.72 16.73 21.16
N ASP A 262 8.98 17.36 22.29
CA ASP A 262 8.99 16.72 23.60
C ASP A 262 8.05 17.45 24.57
N LEU A 263 7.13 16.71 25.18
CA LEU A 263 6.25 17.17 26.24
C LEU A 263 6.53 16.32 27.50
N ASP A 264 7.36 16.81 28.42
CA ASP A 264 7.76 16.09 29.64
C ASP A 264 8.20 14.63 29.34
N GLY A 265 8.96 14.45 28.26
CA GLY A 265 9.44 13.19 27.72
C GLY A 265 10.78 12.72 28.29
N PHE A 266 11.41 11.77 27.60
CA PHE A 266 12.64 11.12 28.06
C PHE A 266 13.92 11.90 27.76
N ASN A 267 13.86 12.94 26.93
CA ASN A 267 15.06 13.64 26.48
C ASN A 267 15.57 14.64 27.53
N THR A 268 14.73 15.05 28.49
CA THR A 268 15.11 16.00 29.53
C THR A 268 15.55 15.24 30.79
N GLY A 269 16.80 15.39 31.21
CA GLY A 269 17.32 14.80 32.45
C GLY A 269 16.70 15.36 33.75
N GLY A 270 15.59 16.10 33.66
CA GLY A 270 14.91 16.78 34.77
C GLY A 270 13.86 15.92 35.47
N LEU A 271 13.30 16.42 36.56
CA LEU A 271 12.13 15.83 37.24
C LEU A 271 10.82 16.37 36.63
N GLY A 272 10.59 16.21 35.32
CA GLY A 272 9.30 16.45 34.66
C GLY A 272 8.08 16.00 35.50
N TYR A 273 7.32 16.98 35.97
CA TYR A 273 6.11 16.83 36.79
C TYR A 273 4.85 16.64 35.91
N GLY A 274 5.00 16.67 34.59
CA GLY A 274 3.91 16.58 33.63
C GLY A 274 3.01 17.82 33.65
N GLY A 275 1.88 17.71 32.96
CA GLY A 275 0.90 18.77 32.80
C GLY A 275 1.13 19.65 31.58
N SER A 276 2.08 19.30 30.71
CA SER A 276 2.42 20.03 29.51
C SER A 276 1.43 19.74 28.38
N ASN A 277 1.14 20.77 27.58
CA ASN A 277 0.06 20.75 26.60
C ASN A 277 0.45 21.40 25.29
N LEU A 278 0.35 20.66 24.19
CA LEU A 278 0.45 21.22 22.84
C LEU A 278 -0.83 20.95 22.06
N THR A 279 -1.46 22.01 21.55
CA THR A 279 -2.57 21.90 20.60
C THR A 279 -2.13 22.34 19.22
N ILE A 280 -2.26 21.46 18.22
CA ILE A 280 -2.02 21.74 16.81
C ILE A 280 -3.37 21.94 16.12
N GLY A 281 -3.60 23.14 15.60
CA GLY A 281 -4.83 23.49 14.89
C GLY A 281 -5.01 22.75 13.57
N GLY A 282 -3.91 22.43 12.88
CA GLY A 282 -3.87 21.65 11.64
C GLY A 282 -3.42 20.21 11.82
N ASN A 283 -2.85 19.65 10.75
CA ASN A 283 -2.33 18.27 10.71
C ASN A 283 -0.95 18.19 11.35
N LEU A 284 -0.57 17.01 11.87
CA LEU A 284 0.79 16.71 12.31
C LEU A 284 1.46 15.75 11.32
N THR A 285 2.64 16.12 10.80
CA THR A 285 3.51 15.23 10.02
C THR A 285 4.79 14.97 10.79
N ASN A 286 5.00 13.72 11.22
CA ASN A 286 6.25 13.30 11.85
C ASN A 286 7.08 12.48 10.86
N SER A 287 8.23 13.02 10.49
CA SER A 287 9.23 12.38 9.63
C SER A 287 10.63 12.46 10.23
N SER A 288 10.70 12.69 11.55
CA SER A 288 11.97 12.78 12.26
C SER A 288 12.71 11.45 12.25
N ALA A 289 14.01 11.51 11.99
CA ALA A 289 14.95 10.42 12.18
C ALA A 289 15.40 10.28 13.65
N SER A 290 15.03 11.22 14.52
CA SER A 290 15.31 11.12 15.96
C SER A 290 14.48 10.00 16.58
N ARG A 291 15.09 9.27 17.54
CA ARG A 291 14.36 8.31 18.38
C ARG A 291 13.30 8.98 19.26
N TYR A 292 13.43 10.29 19.48
CA TYR A 292 12.50 11.13 20.23
C TYR A 292 11.73 12.08 19.32
N GLY A 293 11.42 11.67 18.09
CA GLY A 293 10.75 12.52 17.10
C GLY A 293 9.52 13.22 17.68
N VAL A 294 8.60 12.45 18.26
CA VAL A 294 7.54 12.97 19.13
C VAL A 294 7.52 12.15 20.43
N SER A 295 7.77 12.79 21.56
CA SER A 295 7.67 12.17 22.88
C SER A 295 6.60 12.89 23.70
N VAL A 296 5.64 12.15 24.23
CA VAL A 296 4.61 12.68 25.13
C VAL A 296 4.64 11.90 26.42
N GLY A 297 5.14 12.57 27.43
CA GLY A 297 5.27 12.05 28.76
C GLY A 297 6.36 10.99 28.94
N ARG A 298 6.43 10.53 30.18
CA ARG A 298 7.45 9.65 30.75
C ARG A 298 6.90 8.95 32.01
N PRO A 299 7.58 7.91 32.51
CA PRO A 299 7.24 7.26 33.77
C PRO A 299 7.21 8.24 34.95
N SER A 300 6.40 7.92 35.97
CA SER A 300 6.35 8.61 37.29
C SER A 300 5.85 10.06 37.33
N MET A 301 5.26 10.59 36.25
CA MET A 301 4.64 11.93 36.27
C MET A 301 3.37 11.99 37.15
N PRO A 302 3.17 13.04 37.97
CA PRO A 302 1.96 13.23 38.76
C PRO A 302 0.78 13.87 38.01
N THR A 303 1.03 14.50 36.85
CA THR A 303 -0.02 15.13 36.03
C THR A 303 0.14 14.74 34.57
N ALA A 304 -0.97 14.73 33.82
CA ALA A 304 -1.00 14.20 32.46
C ALA A 304 -0.49 15.21 31.42
N ASP A 305 0.24 14.72 30.44
CA ASP A 305 0.65 15.47 29.26
C ASP A 305 -0.30 15.20 28.10
N THR A 306 -0.54 16.21 27.28
CA THR A 306 -1.47 16.08 26.15
C THR A 306 -0.97 16.79 24.90
N LEU A 307 -0.74 16.02 23.84
CA LEU A 307 -0.61 16.48 22.47
C LEU A 307 -1.95 16.31 21.75
N THR A 308 -2.55 17.40 21.28
CA THR A 308 -3.82 17.40 20.54
C THR A 308 -3.61 17.81 19.08
N VAL A 309 -4.11 17.01 18.13
CA VAL A 309 -4.10 17.30 16.68
C VAL A 309 -5.54 17.44 16.17
N LYS A 310 -5.86 18.60 15.59
CA LYS A 310 -7.24 18.94 15.16
C LYS A 310 -7.47 18.92 13.66
N GLY A 311 -6.41 18.85 12.86
CA GLY A 311 -6.49 18.92 11.41
C GLY A 311 -7.28 17.77 10.78
N ALA A 312 -7.99 18.07 9.70
CA ALA A 312 -8.83 17.12 8.96
C ALA A 312 -8.05 15.96 8.34
N GLY A 313 -6.75 16.14 8.07
CA GLY A 313 -5.85 15.08 7.59
C GLY A 313 -5.21 14.26 8.72
N GLY A 314 -5.51 14.58 9.99
CA GLY A 314 -5.04 13.82 11.13
C GLY A 314 -3.53 13.88 11.33
N LEU A 315 -2.94 12.71 11.59
CA LEU A 315 -1.51 12.53 11.85
C LEU A 315 -0.89 11.56 10.84
N SER A 316 0.20 11.96 10.20
CA SER A 316 1.04 11.07 9.39
C SER A 316 2.39 10.82 10.05
N ASN A 317 2.73 9.55 10.28
CA ASN A 317 3.98 9.15 10.94
C ASN A 317 4.85 8.28 10.03
N THR A 318 6.06 8.74 9.76
CA THR A 318 7.17 7.99 9.15
C THR A 318 8.39 7.91 10.09
N GLY A 319 8.38 8.70 11.18
CA GLY A 319 9.41 8.71 12.22
C GLY A 319 9.02 7.89 13.45
N ASN A 320 9.47 8.36 14.63
CA ASN A 320 9.20 7.72 15.92
C ASN A 320 8.24 8.56 16.78
N ILE A 321 7.27 7.90 17.41
CA ILE A 321 6.37 8.46 18.42
C ILE A 321 6.46 7.60 19.69
N THR A 322 6.60 8.23 20.86
CA THR A 322 6.59 7.56 22.17
C THR A 322 5.60 8.23 23.10
N LEU A 323 4.71 7.42 23.69
CA LEU A 323 3.70 7.84 24.65
C LEU A 323 3.86 7.03 25.93
N GLU A 324 4.14 7.69 27.04
CA GLU A 324 4.34 7.04 28.34
C GLU A 324 3.81 7.87 29.50
N GLY A 325 3.52 7.22 30.62
CA GLY A 325 3.00 7.90 31.80
C GLY A 325 3.09 7.08 33.08
N SER A 326 2.20 7.38 33.99
CA SER A 326 1.99 6.70 35.26
C SER A 326 0.50 6.62 35.61
N ALA A 327 0.15 5.89 36.65
CA ALA A 327 -1.22 5.82 37.15
C ALA A 327 -1.79 7.20 37.58
N SER A 328 -0.94 8.18 37.89
CA SER A 328 -1.34 9.54 38.29
C SER A 328 -1.35 10.56 37.14
N GLY A 329 -0.58 10.34 36.08
CA GLY A 329 -0.48 11.23 34.92
C GLY A 329 -0.18 10.44 33.66
N THR A 330 -1.02 10.58 32.64
CA THR A 330 -0.93 9.81 31.39
C THR A 330 -0.24 10.63 30.30
N GLY A 331 0.54 9.98 29.43
CA GLY A 331 1.02 10.58 28.19
C GLY A 331 -0.02 10.41 27.09
N ASN A 332 -0.72 11.51 26.72
CA ASN A 332 -1.85 11.45 25.80
C ASN A 332 -1.53 12.05 24.43
N LEU A 333 -1.77 11.28 23.38
CA LEU A 333 -1.88 11.78 22.01
C LEU A 333 -3.34 11.68 21.55
N VAL A 334 -3.96 12.83 21.30
CA VAL A 334 -5.36 12.95 20.88
C VAL A 334 -5.42 13.51 19.47
N VAL A 335 -5.82 12.67 18.52
CA VAL A 335 -6.00 13.03 17.11
C VAL A 335 -7.50 13.01 16.80
N THR A 336 -8.01 14.10 16.25
CA THR A 336 -9.46 14.23 15.98
C THR A 336 -9.93 13.30 14.85
N ASN A 337 -9.04 12.99 13.92
CA ASN A 337 -9.29 12.13 12.76
C ASN A 337 -8.35 10.90 12.84
N ASP A 338 -7.86 10.44 11.70
CA ASP A 338 -7.07 9.21 11.61
C ASP A 338 -5.57 9.45 11.87
N VAL A 339 -4.91 8.39 12.33
CA VAL A 339 -3.46 8.27 12.42
C VAL A 339 -3.02 7.27 11.37
N THR A 340 -2.18 7.68 10.43
CA THR A 340 -1.54 6.76 9.48
C THR A 340 -0.06 6.64 9.80
N SER A 341 0.40 5.43 10.11
CA SER A 341 1.81 5.17 10.43
C SER A 341 2.45 4.20 9.44
N SER A 342 3.66 4.58 9.02
CA SER A 342 4.64 3.72 8.37
C SER A 342 5.97 3.69 9.14
N GLY A 343 6.08 4.50 10.21
CA GLY A 343 7.18 4.51 11.18
C GLY A 343 6.83 3.76 12.47
N ALA A 344 7.59 4.01 13.54
CA ALA A 344 7.39 3.36 14.84
C ALA A 344 6.51 4.19 15.78
N ILE A 345 5.60 3.52 16.48
CA ILE A 345 4.78 4.08 17.56
C ILE A 345 4.95 3.19 18.79
N VAL A 346 5.36 3.80 19.90
CA VAL A 346 5.42 3.17 21.21
C VAL A 346 4.31 3.74 22.07
N VAL A 347 3.35 2.89 22.45
CA VAL A 347 2.30 3.22 23.42
C VAL A 347 2.61 2.46 24.70
N GLY A 348 3.57 2.97 25.47
CA GLY A 348 4.06 2.32 26.68
C GLY A 348 3.12 2.44 27.89
N PRO A 349 3.61 2.15 29.11
CA PRO A 349 2.77 2.08 30.29
C PRO A 349 2.05 3.40 30.52
N TYR A 350 0.72 3.35 30.68
CA TYR A 350 -0.13 4.53 30.84
C TYR A 350 -0.04 5.57 29.71
N GLY A 351 0.58 5.22 28.58
CA GLY A 351 0.46 5.95 27.32
C GLY A 351 -0.92 5.73 26.70
N LYS A 352 -1.47 6.77 26.08
CA LYS A 352 -2.78 6.72 25.45
C LYS A 352 -2.80 7.40 24.08
N LEU A 353 -3.06 6.61 23.04
CA LEU A 353 -3.31 7.08 21.69
C LEU A 353 -4.82 7.08 21.42
N THR A 354 -5.39 8.24 21.12
CA THR A 354 -6.82 8.39 20.78
C THR A 354 -6.96 8.95 19.37
N ALA A 355 -7.66 8.23 18.49
CA ALA A 355 -7.94 8.60 17.11
C ALA A 355 -9.29 8.02 16.66
N ALA A 356 -9.78 8.40 15.47
CA ALA A 356 -10.91 7.70 14.87
C ALA A 356 -10.48 6.30 14.38
N ALA A 357 -9.43 6.26 13.56
CA ALA A 357 -8.67 5.06 13.23
C ALA A 357 -7.16 5.26 13.42
N VAL A 358 -6.45 4.17 13.70
CA VAL A 358 -4.99 4.05 13.72
C VAL A 358 -4.62 2.99 12.68
N ASP A 359 -4.14 3.45 11.53
CA ASP A 359 -3.76 2.63 10.39
C ASP A 359 -2.26 2.38 10.39
N ILE A 360 -1.87 1.15 10.67
CA ILE A 360 -0.49 0.68 10.52
C ILE A 360 -0.36 0.09 9.12
N THR A 361 0.46 0.77 8.31
CA THR A 361 0.69 0.44 6.89
C THR A 361 2.08 -0.15 6.65
N ARG A 362 3.05 0.24 7.50
CA ARG A 362 4.42 -0.28 7.63
C ARG A 362 4.91 0.07 9.05
N GLY A 363 6.15 -0.28 9.39
CA GLY A 363 6.74 0.07 10.69
C GLY A 363 6.14 -0.76 11.82
N SER A 364 6.06 -0.19 13.02
CA SER A 364 5.56 -0.91 14.19
C SER A 364 4.65 -0.07 15.08
N LEU A 365 3.72 -0.75 15.76
CA LEU A 365 3.06 -0.26 16.96
C LEU A 365 3.31 -1.26 18.09
N GLN A 366 3.99 -0.83 19.14
CA GLN A 366 4.30 -1.69 20.29
C GLN A 366 3.95 -1.02 21.62
N GLY A 367 3.61 -1.83 22.62
CA GLY A 367 3.50 -1.39 24.00
C GLY A 367 2.37 -2.02 24.79
N ASP A 368 2.23 -1.58 26.03
CA ASP A 368 1.27 -2.06 27.03
C ASP A 368 0.28 -0.96 27.47
N GLY A 369 0.22 0.13 26.71
CA GLY A 369 -0.71 1.24 26.92
C GLY A 369 -2.07 1.03 26.25
N THR A 370 -2.75 2.14 25.92
CA THR A 370 -4.12 2.12 25.39
C THR A 370 -4.24 2.80 24.03
N VAL A 371 -4.88 2.11 23.09
CA VAL A 371 -5.36 2.65 21.82
C VAL A 371 -6.89 2.80 21.87
N VAL A 372 -7.36 4.02 21.58
CA VAL A 372 -8.78 4.36 21.47
C VAL A 372 -9.06 4.75 20.03
N GLY A 373 -10.02 4.07 19.41
CA GLY A 373 -10.25 4.11 17.96
C GLY A 373 -10.05 2.75 17.32
N ALA A 374 -10.45 2.62 16.05
CA ALA A 374 -10.17 1.41 15.29
C ALA A 374 -8.65 1.23 15.11
N LEU A 375 -8.14 0.02 15.26
CA LEU A 375 -6.75 -0.34 14.97
C LEU A 375 -6.75 -1.22 13.73
N ASN A 376 -6.26 -0.69 12.61
CA ASN A 376 -6.21 -1.38 11.33
C ASN A 376 -4.75 -1.69 10.96
N ILE A 377 -4.47 -2.95 10.67
CA ILE A 377 -3.14 -3.43 10.32
C ILE A 377 -3.22 -3.98 8.90
N THR A 378 -2.77 -3.15 7.95
CA THR A 378 -2.72 -3.51 6.52
C THR A 378 -1.28 -3.81 6.07
N GLY A 379 -0.31 -3.40 6.88
CA GLY A 379 1.10 -3.75 6.83
C GLY A 379 1.80 -3.37 8.13
N GLY A 380 3.09 -3.71 8.27
CA GLY A 380 3.83 -3.47 9.52
C GLY A 380 3.44 -4.43 10.64
N THR A 381 3.98 -4.18 11.84
CA THR A 381 3.90 -5.12 12.97
C THR A 381 3.23 -4.48 14.19
N VAL A 382 2.31 -5.19 14.83
CA VAL A 382 1.76 -4.83 16.14
C VAL A 382 2.22 -5.82 17.20
N VAL A 383 2.64 -5.34 18.36
CA VAL A 383 3.13 -6.17 19.49
C VAL A 383 2.57 -5.66 20.82
N GLY A 384 2.01 -6.57 21.63
CA GLY A 384 1.67 -6.28 23.01
C GLY A 384 2.91 -6.36 23.93
N GLY A 385 3.34 -5.24 24.50
CA GLY A 385 4.55 -5.18 25.34
C GLY A 385 5.70 -4.40 24.70
N LEU A 386 6.85 -4.37 25.39
CA LEU A 386 7.96 -3.47 25.09
C LEU A 386 9.30 -4.21 25.12
N ASN A 387 10.21 -3.84 24.20
CA ASN A 387 11.61 -4.31 24.19
C ASN A 387 11.77 -5.85 24.21
N GLY A 388 10.84 -6.58 23.58
CA GLY A 388 10.83 -8.04 23.60
C GLY A 388 10.02 -8.64 24.76
N ASP A 389 9.77 -7.87 25.82
CA ASP A 389 9.03 -8.35 26.99
C ASP A 389 7.52 -8.42 26.70
N PRO A 390 6.87 -9.56 27.03
CA PRO A 390 5.43 -9.70 26.93
C PRO A 390 4.65 -8.65 27.72
N GLY A 391 3.66 -8.02 27.08
CA GLY A 391 2.72 -7.10 27.71
C GLY A 391 1.35 -7.14 27.06
N ALA A 392 0.42 -6.31 27.55
CA ALA A 392 -0.94 -6.26 27.02
C ALA A 392 -1.26 -4.89 26.42
N LEU A 393 -1.37 -4.80 25.10
CA LEU A 393 -1.84 -3.59 24.43
C LEU A 393 -3.37 -3.53 24.49
N SER A 394 -3.93 -2.53 25.16
CA SER A 394 -5.38 -2.36 25.24
C SER A 394 -5.92 -1.61 24.02
N VAL A 395 -6.94 -2.17 23.37
CA VAL A 395 -7.64 -1.57 22.22
C VAL A 395 -9.12 -1.47 22.56
N SER A 396 -9.69 -0.26 22.44
CA SER A 396 -11.12 -0.03 22.75
C SER A 396 -12.01 0.22 21.52
N GLY A 397 -11.42 0.28 20.33
CA GLY A 397 -12.16 0.25 19.06
C GLY A 397 -12.19 -1.15 18.43
N ALA A 398 -12.48 -1.22 17.13
CA ALA A 398 -12.36 -2.45 16.37
C ALA A 398 -10.88 -2.77 16.13
N TYR A 399 -10.53 -4.05 16.13
CA TYR A 399 -9.24 -4.55 15.65
C TYR A 399 -9.45 -5.18 14.28
N SER A 400 -8.64 -4.82 13.29
CA SER A 400 -8.70 -5.41 11.96
C SER A 400 -7.30 -5.67 11.39
N GLN A 401 -7.10 -6.86 10.82
CA GLN A 401 -5.84 -7.24 10.17
C GLN A 401 -6.10 -7.85 8.81
N SER A 402 -5.26 -7.48 7.83
CA SER A 402 -5.34 -7.96 6.45
C SER A 402 -4.02 -7.74 5.71
N GLY A 403 -3.90 -8.29 4.50
CA GLY A 403 -2.77 -8.02 3.61
C GLY A 403 -1.44 -8.46 4.23
N ALA A 404 -0.46 -7.56 4.29
CA ALA A 404 0.86 -7.81 4.84
C ALA A 404 0.99 -7.42 6.33
N GLY A 405 -0.13 -7.23 7.03
CA GLY A 405 -0.14 -6.91 8.44
C GLY A 405 0.32 -8.08 9.31
N VAL A 406 1.13 -7.80 10.32
CA VAL A 406 1.67 -8.79 11.26
C VAL A 406 1.21 -8.47 12.68
N LEU A 407 0.65 -9.46 13.36
CA LEU A 407 0.55 -9.47 14.82
C LEU A 407 1.69 -10.33 15.35
N GLN A 408 2.64 -9.72 16.04
CA GLN A 408 3.73 -10.46 16.67
C GLN A 408 3.43 -10.70 18.15
N THR A 409 3.66 -11.94 18.57
CA THR A 409 3.53 -12.38 19.95
C THR A 409 4.88 -12.86 20.46
N ASN A 410 5.50 -12.06 21.34
CA ASN A 410 6.70 -12.50 22.06
C ASN A 410 6.30 -13.41 23.22
N VAL A 411 7.06 -14.48 23.41
CA VAL A 411 6.75 -15.54 24.37
C VAL A 411 7.91 -15.74 25.34
N VAL A 412 7.59 -15.84 26.63
CA VAL A 412 8.54 -16.24 27.67
C VAL A 412 8.08 -17.57 28.26
N PRO A 413 8.68 -18.70 27.83
CA PRO A 413 8.31 -20.03 28.33
C PRO A 413 8.80 -20.28 29.77
N GLY A 414 8.15 -21.23 30.45
CA GLY A 414 8.65 -21.76 31.74
C GLY A 414 8.33 -20.92 32.99
N VAL A 415 7.55 -19.84 32.85
CA VAL A 415 6.96 -19.09 33.97
C VAL A 415 5.52 -19.56 34.22
N SER A 416 5.01 -19.36 35.45
CA SER A 416 3.64 -19.73 35.83
C SER A 416 2.87 -18.51 36.34
N PRO A 417 1.79 -18.07 35.66
CA PRO A 417 1.28 -18.59 34.38
C PRO A 417 2.22 -18.27 33.19
N PRO A 418 2.12 -19.01 32.07
CA PRO A 418 2.88 -18.72 30.85
C PRO A 418 2.61 -17.29 30.36
N GLN A 419 3.65 -16.60 29.89
CA GLN A 419 3.58 -15.20 29.47
C GLN A 419 3.73 -15.07 27.96
N SER A 420 2.86 -14.27 27.37
CA SER A 420 2.82 -13.96 25.93
C SER A 420 2.37 -12.53 25.74
N SER A 421 2.81 -11.91 24.65
CA SER A 421 2.37 -10.59 24.22
C SER A 421 0.92 -10.66 23.76
N VAL A 422 0.05 -9.82 24.34
CA VAL A 422 -1.40 -9.86 24.12
C VAL A 422 -1.89 -8.55 23.52
N VAL A 423 -2.80 -8.64 22.54
CA VAL A 423 -3.70 -7.52 22.20
C VAL A 423 -5.04 -7.75 22.89
N ALA A 424 -5.43 -6.84 23.77
CA ALA A 424 -6.68 -6.92 24.55
C ALA A 424 -7.72 -5.98 23.97
N VAL A 425 -8.69 -6.54 23.23
CA VAL A 425 -9.75 -5.78 22.57
C VAL A 425 -10.98 -5.71 23.48
N SER A 426 -11.47 -4.50 23.74
CA SER A 426 -12.57 -4.22 24.67
C SER A 426 -13.67 -3.38 24.02
N GLY A 427 -14.92 -3.60 24.43
CA GLY A 427 -16.11 -2.94 23.85
C GLY A 427 -17.28 -3.91 23.71
N GLY A 428 -18.45 -3.42 23.30
CA GLY A 428 -19.63 -4.27 22.99
C GLY A 428 -19.89 -4.29 21.49
N PRO A 429 -20.23 -5.45 20.89
CA PRO A 429 -20.30 -5.60 19.45
C PRO A 429 -21.67 -5.15 18.94
N ALA A 430 -21.74 -4.78 17.67
CA ALA A 430 -23.00 -4.66 16.94
C ALA A 430 -22.92 -5.31 15.56
N THR A 431 -21.77 -5.19 14.89
CA THR A 431 -21.41 -5.75 13.56
C THR A 431 -19.88 -5.75 13.37
N PRO A 432 -19.30 -6.48 12.40
CA PRO A 432 -17.88 -6.36 12.03
C PRO A 432 -17.46 -4.90 11.81
N GLY A 433 -16.33 -4.48 12.39
CA GLY A 433 -15.85 -3.09 12.33
C GLY A 433 -16.46 -2.15 13.39
N SER A 434 -17.38 -2.63 14.22
CA SER A 434 -17.86 -1.89 15.41
C SER A 434 -16.86 -2.01 16.57
N SER A 435 -16.86 -1.05 17.51
CA SER A 435 -16.01 -1.08 18.70
C SER A 435 -16.06 -2.43 19.43
N GLY A 436 -14.89 -3.00 19.76
CA GLY A 436 -14.79 -4.29 20.43
C GLY A 436 -14.80 -5.51 19.50
N SER A 437 -15.00 -5.35 18.19
CA SER A 437 -14.89 -6.45 17.21
C SER A 437 -13.44 -6.75 16.82
N VAL A 438 -13.17 -8.02 16.50
CA VAL A 438 -11.92 -8.52 15.94
C VAL A 438 -12.20 -9.09 14.56
N ASN A 439 -11.53 -8.57 13.53
CA ASN A 439 -11.70 -8.99 12.15
C ASN A 439 -10.35 -9.38 11.53
N LEU A 440 -10.14 -10.68 11.31
CA LEU A 440 -8.94 -11.23 10.69
C LEU A 440 -9.28 -11.67 9.26
N ALA A 441 -9.00 -10.80 8.28
CA ALA A 441 -9.21 -11.08 6.87
C ALA A 441 -7.94 -11.64 6.18
N GLY A 442 -7.00 -12.18 6.95
CA GLY A 442 -5.67 -12.62 6.52
C GLY A 442 -4.55 -12.00 7.35
N GLY A 443 -3.37 -11.82 6.75
CA GLY A 443 -2.15 -11.37 7.44
C GLY A 443 -1.50 -12.49 8.25
N THR A 444 -0.42 -12.14 8.96
CA THR A 444 0.46 -13.10 9.65
C THR A 444 0.33 -12.99 11.17
N LEU A 445 0.23 -14.13 11.85
CA LEU A 445 0.57 -14.24 13.27
C LEU A 445 2.04 -14.69 13.38
N LEU A 446 2.90 -13.84 13.93
CA LEU A 446 4.32 -14.15 14.15
C LEU A 446 4.55 -14.50 15.62
N ILE A 447 5.04 -15.71 15.90
CA ILE A 447 5.34 -16.18 17.25
C ILE A 447 6.85 -16.12 17.45
N ASP A 448 7.29 -15.20 18.31
CA ASP A 448 8.70 -14.99 18.62
C ASP A 448 9.01 -15.58 20.00
N GLY A 449 9.81 -16.64 20.02
CA GLY A 449 10.16 -17.35 21.24
C GLY A 449 11.66 -17.27 21.54
N GLU A 450 12.01 -16.84 22.75
CA GLU A 450 13.40 -16.85 23.24
C GLU A 450 13.89 -18.27 23.62
N LEU A 451 12.96 -19.22 23.78
CA LEU A 451 13.22 -20.63 24.11
C LEU A 451 12.21 -21.54 23.38
N SER A 452 12.51 -22.84 23.31
CA SER A 452 11.56 -23.86 22.85
C SER A 452 10.28 -23.86 23.68
N LEU A 453 9.12 -24.03 23.03
CA LEU A 453 7.84 -24.13 23.69
C LEU A 453 7.68 -25.51 24.39
N PRO A 454 7.28 -25.56 25.67
CA PRO A 454 6.81 -26.79 26.28
C PRO A 454 5.55 -27.29 25.56
N LEU A 455 5.50 -28.60 25.29
CA LEU A 455 4.32 -29.22 24.69
C LEU A 455 3.08 -29.05 25.58
N ASP A 456 1.91 -28.98 24.95
CA ASP A 456 0.59 -28.88 25.56
C ASP A 456 0.46 -27.69 26.54
N THR A 457 1.21 -26.61 26.28
CA THR A 457 1.13 -25.35 27.03
C THR A 457 0.51 -24.28 26.16
N THR A 458 -0.68 -23.82 26.55
CA THR A 458 -1.44 -22.80 25.84
C THR A 458 -0.95 -21.38 26.17
N TYR A 459 -0.80 -20.56 25.15
CA TYR A 459 -0.47 -19.13 25.24
C TYR A 459 -1.58 -18.29 24.60
N THR A 460 -1.88 -17.12 25.17
CA THR A 460 -2.92 -16.23 24.66
C THR A 460 -2.30 -15.14 23.80
N VAL A 461 -2.83 -14.96 22.59
CA VAL A 461 -2.39 -13.94 21.62
C VAL A 461 -3.28 -12.71 21.70
N MET A 462 -4.59 -12.96 21.86
CA MET A 462 -5.59 -11.92 21.83
C MET A 462 -6.72 -12.25 22.80
N THR A 463 -7.31 -11.21 23.40
CA THR A 463 -8.56 -11.32 24.16
C THR A 463 -9.62 -10.36 23.61
N PHE A 464 -10.88 -10.80 23.61
CA PHE A 464 -12.05 -10.06 23.11
C PHE A 464 -13.33 -10.56 23.81
N GLY A 465 -14.48 -9.94 23.56
CA GLY A 465 -15.78 -10.41 24.08
C GLY A 465 -16.38 -11.56 23.25
N ALA A 466 -17.19 -12.43 23.86
CA ALA A 466 -17.91 -13.46 23.10
C ALA A 466 -18.82 -12.83 22.03
N ASP A 467 -18.94 -13.46 20.86
CA ASP A 467 -19.63 -13.06 19.63
C ASP A 467 -18.97 -11.90 18.86
N HIS A 468 -17.68 -11.62 19.09
CA HIS A 468 -16.98 -10.45 18.51
C HIS A 468 -15.95 -10.78 17.42
N PHE A 469 -15.75 -12.06 17.08
CA PHE A 469 -14.63 -12.52 16.26
C PHE A 469 -15.05 -13.00 14.88
N TYR A 470 -14.29 -12.58 13.85
CA TYR A 470 -14.54 -12.91 12.45
C TYR A 470 -13.23 -13.25 11.73
N GLY A 471 -13.19 -14.38 11.03
CA GLY A 471 -12.08 -14.79 10.17
C GLY A 471 -10.92 -15.51 10.88
N GLN A 472 -9.74 -15.53 10.27
CA GLN A 472 -8.52 -16.17 10.79
C GLN A 472 -7.27 -15.54 10.17
N PHE A 473 -6.08 -15.82 10.72
CA PHE A 473 -4.82 -15.45 10.07
C PHE A 473 -4.66 -16.23 8.76
N ALA A 474 -3.96 -15.66 7.77
CA ALA A 474 -3.62 -16.38 6.55
C ALA A 474 -2.45 -17.35 6.80
N ASP A 475 -1.43 -16.83 7.47
CA ASP A 475 -0.18 -17.50 7.76
C ASP A 475 0.14 -17.41 9.26
N VAL A 476 0.79 -18.44 9.78
CA VAL A 476 1.41 -18.43 11.11
C VAL A 476 2.91 -18.67 10.88
N GLU A 477 3.72 -17.82 11.48
CA GLU A 477 5.17 -17.85 11.37
C GLU A 477 5.81 -17.95 12.75
N THR A 478 7.01 -18.53 12.81
CA THR A 478 7.82 -18.56 14.03
C THR A 478 9.19 -17.95 13.76
N GLU A 479 9.78 -17.34 14.78
CA GLU A 479 11.17 -16.86 14.77
C GLU A 479 11.86 -17.08 16.14
N GLY A 480 13.06 -16.54 16.32
CA GLY A 480 13.84 -16.69 17.55
C GLY A 480 14.39 -18.10 17.72
N ALA A 481 14.33 -18.63 18.94
CA ALA A 481 14.76 -19.97 19.30
C ALA A 481 13.85 -21.08 18.74
N LEU A 482 12.67 -20.73 18.20
CA LEU A 482 11.77 -21.67 17.54
C LEU A 482 12.20 -21.99 16.10
N GLY A 483 13.12 -21.20 15.52
CA GLY A 483 13.48 -21.31 14.11
C GLY A 483 12.48 -20.59 13.20
N SER A 484 12.87 -20.42 11.94
CA SER A 484 12.02 -19.79 10.92
C SER A 484 11.18 -20.86 10.23
N HIS A 485 9.90 -20.92 10.60
CA HIS A 485 8.92 -21.84 10.04
C HIS A 485 7.70 -21.04 9.60
N THR A 486 7.05 -21.50 8.53
CA THR A 486 5.81 -20.91 8.02
C THR A 486 4.80 -22.03 7.83
N GLY A 487 3.60 -21.80 8.32
CA GLY A 487 2.45 -22.66 8.12
C GLY A 487 1.22 -21.87 7.70
N ASN A 488 0.05 -22.47 7.84
CA ASN A 488 -1.21 -21.80 7.54
C ASN A 488 -1.79 -21.15 8.81
N GLY A 489 -2.93 -20.47 8.67
CA GLY A 489 -3.66 -19.85 9.78
C GLY A 489 -3.96 -20.73 11.00
N ASP A 490 -3.84 -22.05 10.89
CA ASP A 490 -4.20 -22.99 11.95
C ASP A 490 -2.98 -23.71 12.54
N SER A 491 -1.87 -23.83 11.81
CA SER A 491 -0.73 -24.64 12.27
C SER A 491 0.59 -24.37 11.57
N VAL A 492 1.70 -24.64 12.26
CA VAL A 492 3.08 -24.60 11.75
C VAL A 492 3.84 -25.86 12.16
N ASN A 493 4.49 -26.53 11.20
CA ASN A 493 5.38 -27.64 11.52
C ASN A 493 6.74 -27.11 12.01
N LEU A 494 7.07 -27.36 13.28
CA LEU A 494 8.29 -26.88 13.93
C LEU A 494 9.51 -27.78 13.61
N GLY A 495 9.31 -28.91 12.93
CA GLY A 495 10.34 -29.93 12.77
C GLY A 495 10.46 -30.83 14.00
N ASP A 496 11.37 -31.80 13.96
CA ASP A 496 11.68 -32.74 15.05
C ASP A 496 10.50 -33.53 15.64
N GLY A 497 9.36 -33.53 14.94
CA GLY A 497 8.15 -34.21 15.37
C GLY A 497 7.21 -33.35 16.19
N ASP A 498 7.30 -32.01 16.16
CA ASP A 498 6.39 -31.09 16.86
C ASP A 498 5.66 -30.14 15.89
N THR A 499 4.41 -29.80 16.21
CA THR A 499 3.55 -28.89 15.44
C THR A 499 3.03 -27.81 16.39
N LEU A 500 3.04 -26.55 15.95
CA LEU A 500 2.35 -25.47 16.61
C LEU A 500 0.92 -25.38 16.06
N GLU A 501 -0.09 -25.36 16.93
CA GLU A 501 -1.50 -25.25 16.58
C GLU A 501 -2.06 -23.93 17.11
N VAL A 502 -2.94 -23.28 16.33
CA VAL A 502 -3.62 -22.02 16.69
C VAL A 502 -5.11 -22.28 16.88
N PHE A 503 -5.66 -21.77 17.97
CA PHE A 503 -7.06 -21.93 18.36
C PHE A 503 -7.78 -20.59 18.36
N TYR A 504 -8.92 -20.54 17.66
CA TYR A 504 -9.80 -19.38 17.61
C TYR A 504 -11.05 -19.64 18.45
N ASN A 505 -10.96 -19.38 19.77
CA ASN A 505 -12.02 -19.69 20.71
C ASN A 505 -12.93 -18.49 20.95
N GLU A 506 -13.93 -18.36 20.07
CA GLU A 506 -14.93 -17.30 20.10
C GLU A 506 -15.74 -17.27 21.40
N ALA A 507 -16.17 -18.44 21.92
CA ALA A 507 -16.98 -18.52 23.13
C ALA A 507 -16.23 -18.05 24.39
N SER A 508 -14.93 -18.28 24.44
CA SER A 508 -14.06 -17.79 25.54
C SER A 508 -13.49 -16.39 25.28
N GLY A 509 -13.68 -15.85 24.07
CA GLY A 509 -13.15 -14.55 23.68
C GLY A 509 -11.63 -14.53 23.53
N GLN A 510 -11.01 -15.58 22.98
CA GLN A 510 -9.55 -15.69 22.90
C GLN A 510 -9.06 -16.26 21.57
N VAL A 511 -7.93 -15.74 21.09
CA VAL A 511 -7.05 -16.46 20.16
C VAL A 511 -5.86 -16.98 20.95
N GLN A 512 -5.55 -18.26 20.79
CA GLN A 512 -4.50 -18.96 21.54
C GLN A 512 -3.66 -19.83 20.61
N PHE A 513 -2.50 -20.28 21.08
CA PHE A 513 -1.73 -21.32 20.39
C PHE A 513 -1.07 -22.27 21.40
N GLU A 514 -0.66 -23.45 20.95
CA GLU A 514 0.17 -24.37 21.71
C GLU A 514 1.09 -25.19 20.79
N ALA A 515 2.18 -25.74 21.33
CA ALA A 515 2.99 -26.73 20.63
C ALA A 515 2.55 -28.13 21.06
N VAL A 516 2.39 -29.05 20.10
CA VAL A 516 1.99 -30.45 20.31
C VAL A 516 2.94 -31.39 19.57
N ALA A 517 3.00 -32.66 20.00
CA ALA A 517 3.72 -33.68 19.26
C ALA A 517 2.99 -34.01 17.95
N THR A 518 3.68 -33.88 16.81
CA THR A 518 3.24 -34.30 15.49
C THR A 518 3.01 -35.80 15.46
N SER A 519 1.76 -36.21 15.22
CA SER A 519 1.43 -37.64 15.13
C SER A 519 2.12 -38.31 13.93
N SER A 520 2.95 -39.33 14.17
CA SER A 520 3.58 -40.12 13.11
C SER A 520 2.54 -41.00 12.39
N ALA A 521 2.44 -40.87 11.07
CA ALA A 521 1.50 -41.65 10.28
C ALA A 521 1.86 -43.16 10.28
N THR A 522 0.87 -44.03 10.48
CA THR A 522 1.06 -45.50 10.48
C THR A 522 0.83 -46.05 9.07
N ALA A 523 1.74 -46.86 8.53
CA ALA A 523 1.58 -47.44 7.18
C ALA A 523 0.71 -48.72 7.21
N TYR A 524 -0.25 -48.83 6.29
CA TYR A 524 -1.14 -49.99 6.09
C TYR A 524 -1.13 -50.43 4.62
N ASP A 525 -0.68 -51.66 4.36
CA ASP A 525 -0.72 -52.28 3.03
C ASP A 525 -1.86 -53.29 2.92
N TRP A 526 -2.70 -53.19 1.89
CA TRP A 526 -3.65 -54.24 1.52
C TRP A 526 -2.93 -55.34 0.75
N ARG A 527 -2.86 -56.55 1.32
CA ARG A 527 -2.04 -57.65 0.77
C ARG A 527 -2.82 -58.82 0.17
N VAL A 528 -4.14 -58.79 0.24
CA VAL A 528 -4.99 -59.81 -0.38
C VAL A 528 -5.45 -59.36 -1.78
N GLY A 529 -6.12 -60.26 -2.51
CA GLY A 529 -6.79 -59.93 -3.77
C GLY A 529 -7.98 -58.99 -3.55
N GLY A 530 -9.14 -59.30 -4.11
CA GLY A 530 -10.35 -58.51 -3.83
C GLY A 530 -10.90 -58.71 -2.41
N GLY A 531 -11.58 -57.71 -1.87
CA GLY A 531 -12.25 -57.75 -0.56
C GLY A 531 -12.96 -56.45 -0.20
N THR A 532 -13.45 -56.34 1.03
CA THR A 532 -14.15 -55.15 1.54
C THR A 532 -13.31 -54.47 2.61
N TRP A 533 -13.01 -53.18 2.45
CA TRP A 533 -12.13 -52.37 3.31
C TRP A 533 -12.49 -52.49 4.80
N ASN A 534 -13.79 -52.36 5.12
CA ASN A 534 -14.29 -52.34 6.50
C ASN A 534 -14.73 -53.71 7.05
N ALA A 535 -14.89 -54.72 6.19
CA ALA A 535 -15.27 -56.08 6.61
C ALA A 535 -14.08 -57.06 6.62
N SER A 536 -12.88 -56.52 6.47
CA SER A 536 -11.63 -57.28 6.40
C SER A 536 -11.31 -57.98 7.72
N SER A 537 -10.80 -59.21 7.64
CA SER A 537 -10.16 -59.86 8.79
C SER A 537 -8.78 -59.24 9.01
N ALA A 538 -8.23 -59.36 10.23
CA ALA A 538 -6.89 -58.85 10.55
C ALA A 538 -5.79 -59.29 9.54
N ALA A 539 -5.99 -60.39 8.79
CA ALA A 539 -5.01 -60.88 7.82
C ALA A 539 -4.96 -60.11 6.47
N ASP A 540 -5.90 -59.20 6.19
CA ASP A 540 -6.01 -58.54 4.88
C ASP A 540 -5.11 -57.30 4.78
N TRP A 541 -4.85 -56.64 5.92
CA TRP A 541 -3.96 -55.48 6.07
C TRP A 541 -2.58 -55.89 6.61
N SER A 542 -1.54 -55.13 6.30
CA SER A 542 -0.20 -55.26 6.89
C SER A 542 0.32 -53.89 7.37
N PRO A 543 0.61 -53.71 8.67
CA PRO A 543 0.47 -54.72 9.72
C PRO A 543 -0.98 -55.18 9.86
N PRO A 544 -1.20 -56.45 10.24
CA PRO A 544 -2.53 -57.00 10.46
C PRO A 544 -3.16 -56.15 11.55
N GLY A 545 -4.11 -55.29 11.16
CA GLY A 545 -4.77 -54.37 12.07
C GLY A 545 -5.17 -55.14 13.32
N ASP A 546 -4.83 -54.62 14.48
CA ASP A 546 -5.11 -55.18 15.80
C ASP A 546 -6.63 -55.20 16.14
N GLY A 547 -7.48 -55.34 15.12
CA GLY A 547 -8.91 -55.07 15.12
C GLY A 547 -9.26 -53.69 14.54
N THR A 548 -8.28 -52.89 14.12
CA THR A 548 -8.50 -51.53 13.57
C THR A 548 -8.29 -51.48 12.05
N THR A 549 -9.20 -50.81 11.35
CA THR A 549 -9.05 -50.41 9.94
C THR A 549 -8.17 -49.17 9.86
N PRO A 550 -7.60 -48.83 8.67
CA PRO A 550 -6.92 -47.55 8.49
C PRO A 550 -7.76 -46.38 9.01
N SER A 551 -7.07 -45.39 9.59
CA SER A 551 -7.65 -44.19 10.20
C SER A 551 -7.04 -42.92 9.59
N GLN A 552 -7.45 -41.75 10.08
CA GLN A 552 -7.01 -40.45 9.56
C GLN A 552 -5.48 -40.24 9.55
N THR A 553 -4.72 -40.93 10.40
CA THR A 553 -3.25 -40.86 10.42
C THR A 553 -2.59 -41.95 9.58
N SER A 554 -3.35 -42.75 8.83
CA SER A 554 -2.83 -43.93 8.14
C SER A 554 -2.38 -43.62 6.72
N ASN A 555 -1.16 -44.05 6.37
CA ASN A 555 -0.69 -44.09 4.99
C ASN A 555 -1.12 -45.42 4.37
N VAL A 556 -2.03 -45.39 3.41
CA VAL A 556 -2.65 -46.60 2.87
C VAL A 556 -2.10 -46.95 1.50
N VAL A 557 -1.71 -48.21 1.33
CA VAL A 557 -1.35 -48.80 0.03
C VAL A 557 -2.36 -49.90 -0.32
N ILE A 558 -3.11 -49.73 -1.41
CA ILE A 558 -3.96 -50.77 -1.98
C ILE A 558 -3.18 -51.56 -3.02
N GLY A 559 -2.80 -52.79 -2.64
CA GLY A 559 -2.33 -53.82 -3.55
C GLY A 559 -0.83 -54.11 -3.50
N ALA A 560 -0.41 -55.00 -2.60
CA ALA A 560 0.97 -55.47 -2.58
C ALA A 560 1.22 -56.74 -3.44
N GLU A 561 0.23 -57.63 -3.62
CA GLU A 561 0.40 -58.95 -4.25
C GLU A 561 -0.88 -59.47 -4.94
N GLY A 562 -0.94 -59.49 -6.29
CA GLY A 562 -1.88 -60.36 -7.03
C GLY A 562 -3.15 -59.76 -7.67
N GLY A 563 -3.42 -58.46 -7.51
CA GLY A 563 -4.53 -57.73 -8.18
C GLY A 563 -5.93 -58.00 -7.58
N GLY A 564 -6.87 -57.07 -7.74
CA GLY A 564 -8.26 -57.24 -7.25
C GLY A 564 -9.02 -55.93 -6.97
N THR A 565 -10.29 -56.06 -6.58
CA THR A 565 -11.15 -54.92 -6.19
C THR A 565 -11.28 -54.85 -4.68
N VAL A 566 -10.88 -53.73 -4.08
CA VAL A 566 -11.15 -53.38 -2.69
C VAL A 566 -12.38 -52.49 -2.65
N THR A 567 -13.42 -52.90 -1.93
CA THR A 567 -14.69 -52.16 -1.86
C THR A 567 -14.83 -51.43 -0.53
N LEU A 568 -15.09 -50.13 -0.55
CA LEU A 568 -15.47 -49.34 0.62
C LEU A 568 -16.90 -49.70 1.05
N ALA A 569 -17.15 -49.73 2.35
CA ALA A 569 -18.51 -49.91 2.89
C ALA A 569 -19.05 -48.63 3.57
N GLN A 570 -18.21 -47.61 3.68
CA GLN A 570 -18.46 -46.31 4.29
C GLN A 570 -17.38 -45.32 3.81
N ASP A 571 -17.57 -44.04 4.13
CA ASP A 571 -16.57 -43.01 3.87
C ASP A 571 -15.31 -43.21 4.72
N GLU A 572 -14.16 -42.87 4.14
CA GLU A 572 -12.85 -43.03 4.78
C GLU A 572 -12.09 -41.71 4.85
N THR A 573 -11.41 -41.49 5.98
CA THR A 573 -10.44 -40.41 6.15
C THR A 573 -9.09 -41.01 6.49
N ILE A 574 -8.05 -40.68 5.72
CA ILE A 574 -6.70 -41.26 5.80
C ILE A 574 -5.62 -40.20 5.53
N ALA A 575 -4.37 -40.52 5.85
CA ALA A 575 -3.24 -39.60 5.63
C ALA A 575 -2.78 -39.61 4.17
N SER A 576 -2.66 -40.77 3.55
CA SER A 576 -2.33 -40.88 2.11
C SER A 576 -2.89 -42.15 1.51
N LEU A 577 -3.01 -42.18 0.18
CA LEU A 577 -3.49 -43.34 -0.57
C LEU A 577 -2.56 -43.64 -1.75
N SER A 578 -2.17 -44.89 -1.91
CA SER A 578 -1.49 -45.38 -3.11
C SER A 578 -2.17 -46.63 -3.63
N ILE A 579 -2.63 -46.63 -4.88
CA ILE A 579 -3.23 -47.80 -5.53
C ILE A 579 -2.26 -48.33 -6.58
N THR A 580 -1.87 -49.59 -6.46
CA THR A 580 -0.89 -50.21 -7.36
C THR A 580 -1.54 -50.81 -8.62
N SER A 581 -0.70 -51.18 -9.59
CA SER A 581 -1.13 -51.74 -10.86
C SER A 581 -1.99 -53.00 -10.69
N GLY A 582 -3.17 -53.01 -11.30
CA GLY A 582 -4.08 -54.17 -11.31
C GLY A 582 -5.04 -54.22 -10.13
N TYR A 583 -5.02 -53.22 -9.26
CA TYR A 583 -6.01 -53.05 -8.19
C TYR A 583 -7.01 -51.95 -8.50
N MET A 584 -8.24 -52.11 -7.99
CA MET A 584 -9.28 -51.09 -8.01
C MET A 584 -9.76 -50.81 -6.59
N LEU A 585 -9.80 -49.55 -6.17
CA LEU A 585 -10.59 -49.13 -5.01
C LEU A 585 -11.98 -48.70 -5.50
N SER A 586 -13.04 -49.26 -4.94
CA SER A 586 -14.43 -49.07 -5.38
C SER A 586 -15.33 -48.67 -4.21
N GLY A 587 -16.14 -47.65 -4.38
CA GLY A 587 -17.10 -47.15 -3.40
C GLY A 587 -18.09 -46.22 -4.09
N ALA A 588 -19.03 -46.78 -4.85
CA ALA A 588 -19.88 -46.00 -5.75
C ALA A 588 -20.84 -45.01 -5.04
N ALA A 589 -21.00 -45.13 -3.71
CA ALA A 589 -21.75 -44.22 -2.86
C ALA A 589 -20.92 -43.71 -1.68
N GLU A 590 -19.60 -43.90 -1.75
CA GLU A 590 -18.67 -43.69 -0.64
C GLU A 590 -17.53 -42.79 -1.08
N SER A 591 -17.04 -42.00 -0.13
CA SER A 591 -16.06 -40.94 -0.37
C SER A 591 -14.76 -41.17 0.38
N VAL A 592 -13.65 -40.65 -0.15
CA VAL A 592 -12.33 -40.71 0.50
C VAL A 592 -11.79 -39.31 0.72
N THR A 593 -11.40 -38.99 1.96
CA THR A 593 -10.62 -37.80 2.30
C THR A 593 -9.18 -38.20 2.64
N ALA A 594 -8.23 -37.82 1.78
CA ALA A 594 -6.79 -37.98 2.02
C ALA A 594 -6.17 -36.63 2.42
N THR A 595 -5.63 -36.51 3.62
CA THR A 595 -5.01 -35.24 4.08
C THR A 595 -3.68 -34.94 3.39
N GLY A 596 -3.02 -35.97 2.83
CA GLY A 596 -1.76 -35.89 2.08
C GLY A 596 -1.92 -36.37 0.63
N ASN A 597 -0.91 -37.09 0.13
CA ASN A 597 -0.80 -37.46 -1.29
C ASN A 597 -1.67 -38.67 -1.67
N VAL A 598 -2.15 -38.67 -2.91
CA VAL A 598 -2.84 -39.78 -3.56
C VAL A 598 -2.06 -40.19 -4.80
N SER A 599 -1.88 -41.49 -5.04
CA SER A 599 -1.25 -41.99 -6.26
C SER A 599 -2.00 -43.18 -6.85
N LEU A 600 -2.28 -43.13 -8.15
CA LEU A 600 -2.81 -44.25 -8.93
C LEU A 600 -1.73 -44.70 -9.92
N ALA A 601 -1.23 -45.92 -9.76
CA ALA A 601 -0.29 -46.49 -10.71
C ALA A 601 -0.98 -46.85 -12.04
N SER A 602 -0.21 -47.03 -13.10
CA SER A 602 -0.71 -47.57 -14.37
C SER A 602 -1.48 -48.87 -14.16
N ARG A 603 -2.69 -48.97 -14.75
CA ARG A 603 -3.68 -50.06 -14.55
C ARG A 603 -4.23 -50.19 -13.12
N GLY A 604 -3.90 -49.27 -12.22
CA GLY A 604 -4.64 -49.05 -10.99
C GLY A 604 -5.94 -48.29 -11.31
N ALA A 605 -6.98 -48.50 -10.52
CA ALA A 605 -8.25 -47.83 -10.72
C ALA A 605 -8.86 -47.34 -9.40
N LEU A 606 -9.63 -46.28 -9.49
CA LEU A 606 -10.44 -45.71 -8.42
C LEU A 606 -11.85 -45.48 -8.96
N SER A 607 -12.87 -45.85 -8.21
CA SER A 607 -14.28 -45.57 -8.52
C SER A 607 -15.00 -45.15 -7.24
N LEU A 608 -15.21 -43.85 -7.01
CA LEU A 608 -15.82 -43.32 -5.77
C LEU A 608 -17.03 -42.42 -6.06
N ASP A 609 -17.74 -41.98 -5.00
CA ASP A 609 -18.64 -40.83 -5.10
C ASP A 609 -17.82 -39.53 -5.10
N ASP A 610 -17.35 -39.06 -3.93
CA ASP A 610 -16.45 -37.91 -3.81
C ASP A 610 -15.02 -38.31 -3.43
N MET A 611 -14.06 -37.41 -3.71
CA MET A 611 -12.71 -37.50 -3.20
C MET A 611 -12.20 -36.12 -2.77
N ASN A 612 -11.64 -36.00 -1.57
CA ASN A 612 -10.97 -34.79 -1.10
C ASN A 612 -9.49 -35.06 -0.87
N VAL A 613 -8.61 -34.21 -1.39
CA VAL A 613 -7.15 -34.39 -1.34
C VAL A 613 -6.47 -33.12 -0.82
N GLY A 614 -5.70 -33.25 0.26
CA GLY A 614 -4.88 -32.16 0.82
C GLY A 614 -3.52 -31.99 0.13
N GLY A 615 -2.93 -33.06 -0.39
CA GLY A 615 -1.64 -33.04 -1.10
C GLY A 615 -1.76 -33.17 -2.62
N ALA A 616 -0.81 -33.88 -3.23
CA ALA A 616 -0.82 -34.18 -4.66
C ALA A 616 -1.55 -35.50 -4.96
N PHE A 617 -2.52 -35.47 -5.87
CA PHE A 617 -3.10 -36.62 -6.54
C PHE A 617 -2.44 -36.81 -7.91
N THR A 618 -1.53 -37.78 -8.00
CA THR A 618 -0.93 -38.20 -9.28
C THR A 618 -1.64 -39.43 -9.84
N ASP A 619 -2.26 -39.30 -11.01
CA ASP A 619 -2.97 -40.38 -11.69
C ASP A 619 -2.27 -40.85 -12.97
N SER A 620 -1.79 -42.09 -12.96
CA SER A 620 -1.33 -42.83 -14.14
C SER A 620 -2.26 -43.98 -14.52
N GLY A 621 -3.39 -44.13 -13.81
CA GLY A 621 -4.36 -45.21 -13.95
C GLY A 621 -5.71 -44.71 -14.47
N SER A 622 -6.79 -45.11 -13.80
CA SER A 622 -8.16 -44.69 -14.14
C SER A 622 -8.95 -44.31 -12.90
N ALA A 623 -9.23 -43.01 -12.72
CA ALA A 623 -10.16 -42.51 -11.74
C ALA A 623 -11.56 -42.32 -12.34
N ALA A 624 -12.58 -42.77 -11.63
CA ALA A 624 -13.99 -42.52 -11.93
C ALA A 624 -14.69 -41.97 -10.68
N LEU A 625 -15.41 -40.87 -10.83
CA LEU A 625 -16.13 -40.23 -9.72
C LEU A 625 -17.58 -39.97 -10.13
N ALA A 626 -18.52 -40.22 -9.23
CA ALA A 626 -19.92 -39.84 -9.41
C ALA A 626 -20.19 -38.41 -8.92
N GLY A 627 -19.55 -38.02 -7.81
CA GLY A 627 -19.58 -36.71 -7.18
C GLY A 627 -18.39 -35.84 -7.60
N VAL A 628 -17.60 -35.34 -6.66
CA VAL A 628 -16.59 -34.29 -6.88
C VAL A 628 -15.20 -34.69 -6.39
N LEU A 629 -14.18 -34.46 -7.22
CA LEU A 629 -12.78 -34.38 -6.79
C LEU A 629 -12.49 -32.96 -6.29
N THR A 630 -12.23 -32.83 -5.00
CA THR A 630 -11.78 -31.58 -4.38
C THR A 630 -10.29 -31.62 -4.11
N ILE A 631 -9.53 -30.65 -4.63
CA ILE A 631 -8.12 -30.43 -4.28
C ILE A 631 -8.01 -29.16 -3.44
N ASN A 632 -7.56 -29.32 -2.20
CA ASN A 632 -7.43 -28.19 -1.26
C ASN A 632 -6.32 -27.21 -1.68
N ALA A 633 -6.32 -26.01 -1.08
CA ALA A 633 -5.31 -24.99 -1.35
C ALA A 633 -3.89 -25.54 -1.10
N GLY A 634 -2.99 -25.36 -2.06
CA GLY A 634 -1.62 -25.91 -2.03
C GLY A 634 -1.48 -27.34 -2.58
N GLY A 635 -2.59 -28.06 -2.80
CA GLY A 635 -2.60 -29.40 -3.41
C GLY A 635 -2.55 -29.37 -4.95
N GLN A 636 -2.40 -30.56 -5.56
CA GLN A 636 -2.35 -30.71 -7.02
C GLN A 636 -3.11 -31.96 -7.50
N PHE A 637 -3.78 -31.90 -8.66
CA PHE A 637 -4.22 -33.06 -9.44
C PHE A 637 -3.43 -33.13 -10.74
N ILE A 638 -2.74 -34.25 -10.96
CA ILE A 638 -1.79 -34.42 -12.06
C ILE A 638 -2.13 -35.70 -12.83
N LEU A 639 -2.61 -35.55 -14.07
CA LEU A 639 -2.70 -36.65 -15.02
C LEU A 639 -1.31 -36.93 -15.60
N SER A 640 -0.74 -38.09 -15.25
CA SER A 640 0.54 -38.62 -15.74
C SER A 640 0.29 -39.93 -16.49
N ASP A 641 -0.39 -39.83 -17.64
CA ASP A 641 -0.93 -40.94 -18.44
C ASP A 641 -2.24 -41.57 -17.91
N GLY A 642 -2.84 -40.96 -16.88
CA GLY A 642 -4.11 -41.39 -16.29
C GLY A 642 -5.36 -40.76 -16.92
N SER A 643 -6.52 -41.10 -16.36
CA SER A 643 -7.82 -40.61 -16.84
C SER A 643 -8.80 -40.35 -15.71
N LEU A 644 -9.54 -39.25 -15.79
CA LEU A 644 -10.71 -38.97 -14.96
C LEU A 644 -12.00 -39.12 -15.78
N THR A 645 -12.94 -39.92 -15.27
CA THR A 645 -14.27 -40.12 -15.87
C THR A 645 -15.39 -39.78 -14.89
N GLY A 646 -16.34 -38.97 -15.33
CA GLY A 646 -17.49 -38.56 -14.51
C GLY A 646 -17.13 -37.49 -13.47
N GLY A 647 -18.17 -37.02 -12.76
CA GLY A 647 -18.04 -36.13 -11.63
C GLY A 647 -17.57 -34.72 -11.97
N GLY A 648 -17.37 -33.92 -10.92
CA GLY A 648 -16.80 -32.57 -11.00
C GLY A 648 -15.37 -32.50 -10.45
N ILE A 649 -14.61 -31.49 -10.87
CA ILE A 649 -13.37 -31.07 -10.20
C ILE A 649 -13.56 -29.69 -9.57
N ASN A 650 -13.09 -29.52 -8.34
CA ASN A 650 -13.27 -28.30 -7.55
C ASN A 650 -12.01 -27.97 -6.72
N GLY A 651 -11.74 -26.69 -6.50
CA GLY A 651 -10.73 -26.21 -5.58
C GLY A 651 -9.71 -25.27 -6.21
N SER A 652 -8.94 -24.59 -5.37
CA SER A 652 -7.89 -23.63 -5.79
C SER A 652 -6.51 -24.26 -5.98
N GLY A 653 -6.38 -25.58 -5.80
CA GLY A 653 -5.17 -26.32 -6.12
C GLY A 653 -4.85 -26.35 -7.62
N VAL A 654 -3.72 -26.94 -7.99
CA VAL A 654 -3.29 -27.03 -9.39
C VAL A 654 -3.91 -28.25 -10.07
N PHE A 655 -4.63 -28.10 -11.18
CA PHE A 655 -5.12 -29.22 -11.99
C PHE A 655 -4.42 -29.22 -13.34
N MET A 656 -3.78 -30.34 -13.70
CA MET A 656 -3.01 -30.39 -14.95
C MET A 656 -2.86 -31.78 -15.56
N THR A 657 -2.60 -31.81 -16.87
CA THR A 657 -1.85 -32.93 -17.48
C THR A 657 -0.36 -32.61 -17.44
N SER A 658 0.45 -33.55 -16.98
CA SER A 658 1.90 -33.37 -16.81
C SER A 658 2.61 -33.17 -18.16
N PRO A 659 3.64 -32.29 -18.26
CA PRO A 659 4.45 -32.17 -19.46
C PRO A 659 5.03 -33.51 -19.93
N GLY A 660 4.84 -33.85 -21.21
CA GLY A 660 5.29 -35.11 -21.80
C GLY A 660 4.34 -36.29 -21.61
N ALA A 661 3.24 -36.12 -20.88
CA ALA A 661 2.25 -37.17 -20.63
C ALA A 661 0.97 -37.00 -21.47
N THR A 662 0.16 -38.06 -21.51
CA THR A 662 -1.16 -38.07 -22.16
C THR A 662 -2.28 -38.32 -21.14
N GLY A 663 -2.97 -37.28 -20.68
CA GLY A 663 -4.10 -37.40 -19.77
C GLY A 663 -5.44 -37.58 -20.51
N ALA A 664 -6.50 -37.98 -19.80
CA ALA A 664 -7.86 -37.96 -20.34
C ALA A 664 -8.91 -37.43 -19.34
N LEU A 665 -9.85 -36.62 -19.83
CA LEU A 665 -11.07 -36.20 -19.13
C LEU A 665 -12.28 -36.67 -19.94
N LYS A 666 -13.25 -37.30 -19.27
CA LYS A 666 -14.46 -37.81 -19.92
C LYS A 666 -15.70 -37.55 -19.07
N ASN A 667 -16.69 -36.85 -19.62
CA ASN A 667 -17.92 -36.50 -18.89
C ASN A 667 -17.65 -35.76 -17.56
N VAL A 668 -16.73 -34.81 -17.55
CA VAL A 668 -16.26 -34.09 -16.34
C VAL A 668 -16.85 -32.69 -16.29
N THR A 669 -17.25 -32.25 -15.11
CA THR A 669 -17.58 -30.85 -14.81
C THR A 669 -16.36 -30.14 -14.20
N ILE A 670 -16.02 -28.94 -14.65
CA ILE A 670 -14.99 -28.08 -14.07
C ILE A 670 -15.71 -26.93 -13.38
N TYR A 671 -15.68 -26.88 -12.05
CA TYR A 671 -16.45 -25.87 -11.31
C TYR A 671 -15.78 -24.49 -11.33
N ARG A 672 -16.61 -23.46 -11.09
CA ARG A 672 -16.17 -22.05 -10.99
C ARG A 672 -14.99 -21.88 -10.04
N GLY A 673 -14.01 -21.08 -10.44
CA GLY A 673 -12.79 -20.84 -9.67
C GLY A 673 -11.70 -21.90 -9.84
N THR A 674 -11.97 -22.98 -10.59
CA THR A 674 -11.00 -24.03 -10.92
C THR A 674 -10.45 -23.81 -12.34
N THR A 675 -9.16 -24.06 -12.55
CA THR A 675 -8.54 -24.07 -13.89
C THR A 675 -7.86 -25.40 -14.15
N PHE A 676 -8.25 -26.10 -15.21
CA PHE A 676 -7.54 -27.29 -15.68
C PHE A 676 -6.53 -26.91 -16.77
N THR A 677 -5.26 -27.30 -16.58
CA THR A 677 -4.17 -26.94 -17.50
C THR A 677 -3.72 -28.13 -18.36
N ALA A 678 -3.91 -28.03 -19.68
CA ALA A 678 -3.16 -28.80 -20.66
C ALA A 678 -1.77 -28.16 -20.83
N SER A 679 -0.78 -28.71 -20.12
CA SER A 679 0.58 -28.17 -20.07
C SER A 679 1.28 -28.19 -21.43
N ASN A 680 2.36 -27.42 -21.56
CA ASN A 680 3.23 -27.54 -22.72
C ASN A 680 3.78 -28.97 -22.83
N ASN A 681 3.98 -29.46 -24.06
CA ASN A 681 4.39 -30.84 -24.34
C ASN A 681 3.42 -31.93 -23.82
N ALA A 682 2.21 -31.59 -23.40
CA ALA A 682 1.21 -32.55 -22.91
C ALA A 682 0.06 -32.69 -23.91
N THR A 683 -0.58 -33.85 -23.91
CA THR A 683 -1.86 -34.10 -24.61
C THR A 683 -2.93 -34.40 -23.59
N THR A 684 -3.97 -33.57 -23.51
CA THR A 684 -5.18 -33.85 -22.74
C THR A 684 -6.26 -34.33 -23.70
N ASN A 685 -6.66 -35.59 -23.59
CA ASN A 685 -7.77 -36.15 -24.35
C ASN A 685 -9.11 -35.77 -23.69
N ILE A 686 -10.06 -35.26 -24.47
CA ILE A 686 -11.42 -34.98 -24.02
C ILE A 686 -12.45 -35.79 -24.82
N SER A 687 -13.54 -36.17 -24.16
CA SER A 687 -14.67 -36.86 -24.80
C SER A 687 -15.96 -36.70 -23.99
N GLY A 688 -17.11 -36.74 -24.68
CA GLY A 688 -18.42 -36.62 -24.03
C GLY A 688 -18.76 -35.19 -23.63
N ALA A 689 -19.53 -35.02 -22.56
CA ALA A 689 -19.90 -33.69 -22.07
C ALA A 689 -18.82 -33.16 -21.11
N ILE A 690 -18.09 -32.13 -21.51
CA ILE A 690 -17.23 -31.37 -20.60
C ILE A 690 -18.00 -30.12 -20.20
N VAL A 691 -18.41 -30.06 -18.95
CA VAL A 691 -19.15 -28.91 -18.41
C VAL A 691 -18.15 -27.97 -17.74
N ASP A 692 -17.59 -27.02 -18.48
CA ASP A 692 -16.69 -25.99 -17.96
C ASP A 692 -17.48 -24.78 -17.42
N GLU A 693 -17.53 -24.63 -16.11
CA GLU A 693 -17.98 -23.39 -15.44
C GLU A 693 -16.80 -22.52 -14.99
N GLY A 694 -15.57 -23.06 -15.06
CA GLY A 694 -14.32 -22.43 -14.66
C GLY A 694 -13.50 -22.03 -15.88
N ALA A 695 -12.31 -22.62 -16.01
CA ALA A 695 -11.48 -22.45 -17.20
C ALA A 695 -10.70 -23.72 -17.58
N ILE A 696 -10.45 -23.87 -18.88
CA ILE A 696 -9.47 -24.79 -19.43
C ILE A 696 -8.32 -23.97 -20.05
N GLN A 697 -7.10 -24.15 -19.55
CA GLN A 697 -5.91 -23.48 -20.08
C GLN A 697 -5.13 -24.44 -20.96
N VAL A 698 -4.88 -24.06 -22.22
CA VAL A 698 -4.03 -24.82 -23.16
C VAL A 698 -2.74 -24.04 -23.39
N ASN A 699 -1.61 -24.59 -22.93
CA ASN A 699 -0.31 -23.90 -22.94
C ASN A 699 0.55 -24.34 -24.13
N GLY A 700 0.81 -23.42 -25.07
CA GLY A 700 1.82 -23.55 -26.12
C GLY A 700 3.27 -23.50 -25.61
N GLY A 701 4.26 -23.57 -26.51
CA GLY A 701 5.69 -23.56 -26.17
C GLY A 701 6.57 -24.26 -27.21
N ARG A 702 7.77 -24.75 -26.83
CA ARG A 702 8.70 -25.42 -27.78
C ARG A 702 8.10 -26.67 -28.45
N THR A 703 7.25 -27.37 -27.72
CA THR A 703 6.38 -28.47 -28.16
C THR A 703 5.01 -28.12 -27.61
N GLY A 704 4.05 -27.77 -28.47
CA GLY A 704 2.75 -27.22 -28.06
C GLY A 704 1.97 -28.16 -27.13
N GLY A 705 1.20 -27.59 -26.20
CA GLY A 705 0.17 -28.32 -25.46
C GLY A 705 -1.05 -28.58 -26.35
N ARG A 706 -1.66 -29.75 -26.19
CA ARG A 706 -2.75 -30.24 -27.04
C ARG A 706 -3.98 -30.59 -26.22
N LEU A 707 -5.13 -30.10 -26.66
CA LEU A 707 -6.44 -30.53 -26.19
C LEU A 707 -7.08 -31.34 -27.34
N ASN A 708 -7.05 -32.66 -27.23
CA ASN A 708 -7.42 -33.58 -28.31
C ASN A 708 -8.77 -34.23 -28.07
N LEU A 709 -9.67 -34.20 -29.04
CA LEU A 709 -10.93 -34.93 -29.00
C LEU A 709 -10.67 -36.41 -29.27
N ALA A 710 -10.74 -37.23 -28.22
CA ALA A 710 -10.72 -38.68 -28.30
C ALA A 710 -12.10 -39.29 -28.64
N GLY A 711 -13.13 -38.44 -28.70
CA GLY A 711 -14.47 -38.71 -29.21
C GLY A 711 -15.27 -37.42 -29.30
N ALA A 712 -16.47 -37.48 -29.89
CA ALA A 712 -17.40 -36.35 -29.93
C ALA A 712 -17.51 -35.67 -28.55
N THR A 713 -17.34 -34.35 -28.53
CA THR A 713 -17.24 -33.57 -27.29
C THR A 713 -18.14 -32.34 -27.35
N THR A 714 -18.84 -32.08 -26.25
CA THR A 714 -19.57 -30.83 -26.03
C THR A 714 -18.87 -30.06 -24.92
N LEU A 715 -18.47 -28.82 -25.19
CA LEU A 715 -18.09 -27.82 -24.18
C LEU A 715 -19.33 -27.00 -23.83
N SER A 716 -19.61 -26.82 -22.54
CA SER A 716 -20.77 -26.09 -22.01
C SER A 716 -20.53 -25.67 -20.57
N GLY A 717 -21.36 -24.79 -20.00
CA GLY A 717 -21.23 -24.33 -18.60
C GLY A 717 -20.89 -22.84 -18.49
N GLY A 718 -20.52 -22.22 -19.61
CA GLY A 718 -20.24 -20.79 -19.73
C GLY A 718 -18.85 -20.40 -19.24
N GLY A 719 -17.94 -21.36 -19.11
CA GLY A 719 -16.53 -21.18 -18.82
C GLY A 719 -15.72 -20.72 -20.04
N VAL A 720 -14.39 -20.79 -19.91
CA VAL A 720 -13.46 -20.26 -20.91
C VAL A 720 -12.35 -21.26 -21.20
N VAL A 721 -12.18 -21.60 -22.48
CA VAL A 721 -10.98 -22.26 -22.99
C VAL A 721 -9.98 -21.21 -23.45
N ASN A 722 -8.92 -21.02 -22.66
CA ASN A 722 -7.81 -20.11 -22.96
C ASN A 722 -6.71 -20.81 -23.76
N MET A 723 -6.51 -20.43 -25.01
CA MET A 723 -5.43 -20.93 -25.86
C MET A 723 -4.25 -19.94 -25.87
N THR A 724 -3.08 -20.35 -25.39
CA THR A 724 -1.92 -19.45 -25.34
C THR A 724 -0.75 -20.00 -26.16
N SER A 725 -0.09 -19.14 -26.92
CA SER A 725 1.16 -19.48 -27.61
C SER A 725 2.32 -18.74 -26.93
N ALA A 726 3.21 -19.48 -26.27
CA ALA A 726 4.38 -18.91 -25.59
C ALA A 726 5.61 -18.82 -26.52
N THR A 727 6.65 -18.10 -26.09
CA THR A 727 7.93 -18.01 -26.82
C THR A 727 8.56 -19.40 -27.00
N GLY A 728 8.86 -19.82 -28.23
CA GLY A 728 9.52 -21.12 -28.49
C GLY A 728 9.06 -21.88 -29.74
N GLY A 729 7.99 -21.45 -30.42
CA GLY A 729 7.65 -21.87 -31.79
C GLY A 729 6.47 -22.83 -31.98
N GLY A 730 5.95 -23.48 -30.95
CA GLY A 730 4.74 -24.32 -31.01
C GLY A 730 3.53 -23.65 -30.36
N GLY A 731 2.41 -23.56 -31.08
CA GLY A 731 1.16 -22.99 -30.57
C GLY A 731 0.36 -23.95 -29.69
N ALA A 732 -0.64 -23.43 -28.98
CA ALA A 732 -1.71 -24.24 -28.39
C ALA A 732 -2.56 -24.87 -29.52
N VAL A 733 -2.98 -26.13 -29.35
CA VAL A 733 -3.76 -26.86 -30.37
C VAL A 733 -4.99 -27.50 -29.74
N LEU A 734 -6.15 -27.27 -30.36
CA LEU A 734 -7.42 -27.96 -30.10
C LEU A 734 -7.74 -28.81 -31.32
N GLU A 735 -7.70 -30.14 -31.21
CA GLU A 735 -7.70 -31.03 -32.37
C GLU A 735 -8.65 -32.22 -32.28
N GLY A 736 -8.81 -32.92 -33.40
CA GLY A 736 -9.55 -34.19 -33.47
C GLY A 736 -9.40 -34.88 -34.82
N ASN A 737 -9.66 -36.19 -34.85
CA ASN A 737 -9.50 -37.02 -36.04
C ASN A 737 -10.84 -37.50 -36.62
N GLY A 738 -11.69 -36.55 -37.03
CA GLY A 738 -13.04 -36.82 -37.57
C GLY A 738 -14.15 -36.61 -36.54
N GLU A 739 -13.80 -36.25 -35.32
CA GLU A 739 -14.75 -35.94 -34.26
C GLU A 739 -15.38 -34.55 -34.45
N THR A 740 -16.54 -34.35 -33.83
CA THR A 740 -17.21 -33.05 -33.78
C THR A 740 -17.06 -32.43 -32.39
N LEU A 741 -16.58 -31.19 -32.37
CA LEU A 741 -16.63 -30.31 -31.21
C LEU A 741 -17.92 -29.48 -31.28
N ILE A 742 -18.76 -29.58 -30.25
CA ILE A 742 -19.89 -28.68 -30.02
C ILE A 742 -19.48 -27.67 -28.95
N ASN A 743 -19.22 -26.42 -29.33
CA ASN A 743 -18.79 -25.37 -28.41
C ASN A 743 -19.98 -24.50 -27.98
N ASN A 744 -20.36 -24.54 -26.71
CA ASN A 744 -21.28 -23.58 -26.09
C ASN A 744 -20.58 -22.56 -25.16
N ASP A 745 -19.25 -22.68 -25.00
CA ASP A 745 -18.44 -21.84 -24.11
C ASP A 745 -17.68 -20.76 -24.91
N VAL A 746 -16.81 -20.02 -24.23
CA VAL A 746 -15.86 -19.11 -24.89
C VAL A 746 -14.56 -19.87 -25.17
N ILE A 747 -14.11 -19.86 -26.43
CA ILE A 747 -12.75 -20.27 -26.79
C ILE A 747 -12.02 -19.00 -27.21
N GLN A 748 -10.90 -18.67 -26.57
CA GLN A 748 -10.18 -17.43 -26.86
C GLN A 748 -8.66 -17.60 -26.91
N GLY A 749 -7.96 -16.61 -27.47
CA GLY A 749 -6.50 -16.52 -27.44
C GLY A 749 -5.82 -16.68 -28.80
N THR A 750 -4.76 -17.50 -28.83
CA THR A 750 -3.95 -17.80 -30.03
C THR A 750 -3.65 -19.27 -30.15
N GLY A 751 -3.54 -19.76 -31.38
CA GLY A 751 -3.22 -21.16 -31.65
C GLY A 751 -4.02 -21.71 -32.82
N THR A 752 -4.27 -23.01 -32.79
CA THR A 752 -4.96 -23.72 -33.87
C THR A 752 -6.14 -24.51 -33.32
N ILE A 753 -7.33 -24.27 -33.86
CA ILE A 753 -8.52 -25.09 -33.69
C ILE A 753 -8.69 -25.91 -34.98
N GLY A 754 -8.36 -27.19 -34.92
CA GLY A 754 -8.24 -28.02 -36.11
C GLY A 754 -7.03 -28.93 -36.03
N ASP A 755 -6.13 -28.89 -37.00
CA ASP A 755 -4.97 -29.81 -37.12
C ASP A 755 -5.39 -31.27 -37.36
N GLY A 756 -6.23 -31.48 -38.38
CA GLY A 756 -6.77 -32.79 -38.73
C GLY A 756 -8.13 -32.69 -39.40
N ASN A 757 -9.02 -33.65 -39.09
CA ASN A 757 -10.38 -33.72 -39.64
C ASN A 757 -11.45 -33.28 -38.63
N LEU A 758 -11.11 -32.41 -37.67
CA LEU A 758 -12.04 -31.87 -36.67
C LEU A 758 -13.18 -31.10 -37.35
N ALA A 759 -14.42 -31.39 -36.97
CA ALA A 759 -15.58 -30.57 -37.27
C ALA A 759 -15.96 -29.70 -36.06
N LEU A 760 -16.44 -28.48 -36.31
CA LEU A 760 -16.82 -27.52 -35.28
C LEU A 760 -18.26 -27.07 -35.45
N THR A 761 -19.07 -27.20 -34.39
CA THR A 761 -20.38 -26.55 -34.24
C THR A 761 -20.29 -25.54 -33.11
N ASN A 762 -20.27 -24.25 -33.43
CA ASN A 762 -20.17 -23.17 -32.46
C ASN A 762 -21.54 -22.56 -32.16
N THR A 763 -21.97 -22.62 -30.91
CA THR A 763 -23.14 -21.92 -30.36
C THR A 763 -22.74 -20.90 -29.27
N GLY A 764 -21.51 -21.00 -28.75
CA GLY A 764 -20.86 -20.02 -27.88
C GLY A 764 -20.05 -18.99 -28.67
N THR A 765 -18.85 -18.67 -28.17
CA THR A 765 -17.96 -17.67 -28.75
C THR A 765 -16.60 -18.28 -29.10
N VAL A 766 -16.04 -17.88 -30.24
CA VAL A 766 -14.63 -18.09 -30.57
C VAL A 766 -14.00 -16.72 -30.85
N ASP A 767 -13.06 -16.27 -30.01
CA ASP A 767 -12.43 -14.95 -30.07
C ASP A 767 -10.90 -15.01 -30.26
N ALA A 768 -10.39 -14.35 -31.29
CA ALA A 768 -8.97 -14.04 -31.39
C ALA A 768 -8.67 -12.70 -30.68
N ASP A 769 -8.30 -12.75 -29.40
CA ASP A 769 -8.23 -11.59 -28.50
C ASP A 769 -6.80 -11.15 -28.13
N VAL A 770 -5.77 -11.72 -28.77
CA VAL A 770 -4.36 -11.41 -28.49
C VAL A 770 -3.77 -10.55 -29.59
N SER A 771 -3.27 -9.37 -29.20
CA SER A 771 -2.67 -8.41 -30.12
C SER A 771 -1.54 -9.01 -30.97
N ALA A 772 -1.64 -8.87 -32.28
CA ALA A 772 -0.72 -9.45 -33.27
C ALA A 772 -0.59 -10.98 -33.23
N GLY A 773 -1.48 -11.65 -32.49
CA GLY A 773 -1.63 -13.10 -32.46
C GLY A 773 -2.73 -13.57 -33.41
N ALA A 774 -2.64 -14.83 -33.83
CA ALA A 774 -3.66 -15.47 -34.66
C ALA A 774 -4.27 -16.68 -33.94
N LEU A 775 -5.58 -16.83 -34.08
CA LEU A 775 -6.32 -18.05 -33.80
C LEU A 775 -6.81 -18.60 -35.14
N THR A 776 -6.31 -19.76 -35.54
CA THR A 776 -6.56 -20.34 -36.86
C THR A 776 -7.50 -21.55 -36.76
N LEU A 777 -8.57 -21.55 -37.54
CA LEU A 777 -9.51 -22.65 -37.71
C LEU A 777 -9.19 -23.39 -39.02
N ASN A 778 -8.44 -24.48 -38.94
CA ASN A 778 -7.91 -25.19 -40.12
C ASN A 778 -8.33 -26.67 -40.22
N GLY A 779 -9.32 -27.11 -39.45
CA GLY A 779 -9.86 -28.47 -39.56
C GLY A 779 -10.49 -28.74 -40.94
N ALA A 780 -10.32 -29.95 -41.46
CA ALA A 780 -10.96 -30.37 -42.72
C ALA A 780 -12.46 -30.73 -42.57
N GLY A 781 -12.97 -30.76 -41.34
CA GLY A 781 -14.39 -30.98 -41.06
C GLY A 781 -15.25 -29.74 -41.33
N ALA A 782 -16.57 -29.91 -41.29
CA ALA A 782 -17.49 -28.80 -41.46
C ALA A 782 -17.39 -27.80 -40.30
N ILE A 783 -17.46 -26.51 -40.61
CA ILE A 783 -17.51 -25.42 -39.63
C ILE A 783 -18.92 -24.82 -39.68
N ALA A 784 -19.66 -24.98 -38.58
CA ALA A 784 -21.00 -24.43 -38.39
C ALA A 784 -20.99 -23.39 -37.28
N ASN A 785 -21.39 -22.15 -37.58
CA ASN A 785 -21.48 -21.05 -36.63
C ASN A 785 -22.94 -20.63 -36.41
N ALA A 786 -23.45 -20.88 -35.20
CA ALA A 786 -24.73 -20.40 -34.69
C ALA A 786 -24.57 -19.41 -33.52
N GLY A 787 -23.34 -19.25 -33.01
CA GLY A 787 -22.96 -18.29 -31.97
C GLY A 787 -22.22 -17.09 -32.55
N VAL A 788 -21.04 -16.78 -32.01
CA VAL A 788 -20.19 -15.67 -32.41
C VAL A 788 -18.79 -16.16 -32.77
N PHE A 789 -18.30 -15.73 -33.92
CA PHE A 789 -16.87 -15.73 -34.27
C PHE A 789 -16.40 -14.29 -34.26
N GLU A 790 -15.37 -13.99 -33.48
CA GLU A 790 -14.91 -12.63 -33.30
C GLU A 790 -13.40 -12.49 -33.26
N ALA A 791 -12.92 -11.30 -33.61
CA ALA A 791 -11.54 -10.91 -33.44
C ALA A 791 -11.50 -9.58 -32.70
N THR A 792 -10.91 -9.54 -31.51
CA THR A 792 -10.84 -8.36 -30.64
C THR A 792 -9.39 -8.00 -30.29
N ASN A 793 -9.17 -6.88 -29.60
CA ASN A 793 -7.85 -6.45 -29.08
C ASN A 793 -6.65 -6.47 -30.07
N GLY A 794 -6.91 -6.34 -31.37
CA GLY A 794 -5.88 -6.42 -32.42
C GLY A 794 -5.40 -7.83 -32.75
N GLY A 795 -6.16 -8.87 -32.41
CA GLY A 795 -5.94 -10.25 -32.84
C GLY A 795 -6.51 -10.54 -34.24
N ARG A 796 -6.10 -11.69 -34.79
CA ARG A 796 -6.56 -12.21 -36.08
C ARG A 796 -7.27 -13.55 -35.91
N LEU A 797 -8.54 -13.63 -36.31
CA LEU A 797 -9.25 -14.88 -36.46
C LEU A 797 -9.18 -15.32 -37.92
N ASP A 798 -8.50 -16.44 -38.18
CA ASP A 798 -8.35 -17.02 -39.53
C ASP A 798 -9.22 -18.26 -39.67
N VAL A 799 -10.21 -18.22 -40.57
CA VAL A 799 -11.13 -19.33 -40.83
C VAL A 799 -10.87 -19.90 -42.22
N ALA A 800 -10.12 -21.00 -42.30
CA ALA A 800 -9.72 -21.58 -43.59
C ALA A 800 -10.87 -22.24 -44.36
N GLY A 801 -11.85 -22.80 -43.65
CA GLY A 801 -12.96 -23.56 -44.23
C GLY A 801 -14.19 -22.71 -44.59
N ALA A 802 -15.15 -23.31 -45.31
CA ALA A 802 -16.44 -22.69 -45.54
C ALA A 802 -17.27 -22.65 -44.23
N LEU A 803 -17.92 -21.51 -43.99
CA LEU A 803 -18.82 -21.27 -42.87
C LEU A 803 -20.27 -21.56 -43.26
N SER A 804 -21.01 -22.11 -42.31
CA SER A 804 -22.45 -22.33 -42.43
C SER A 804 -23.15 -22.01 -41.12
N GLY A 805 -24.39 -21.52 -41.19
CA GLY A 805 -25.19 -21.24 -40.00
C GLY A 805 -25.84 -19.87 -40.03
N ALA A 806 -26.25 -19.40 -38.86
CA ALA A 806 -26.97 -18.13 -38.67
C ALA A 806 -26.35 -17.29 -37.53
N GLY A 807 -25.12 -17.60 -37.15
CA GLY A 807 -24.34 -16.85 -36.17
C GLY A 807 -23.89 -15.48 -36.68
N ARG A 808 -23.05 -14.83 -35.88
CA ARG A 808 -22.47 -13.52 -36.19
C ARG A 808 -20.96 -13.60 -36.35
N LEU A 809 -20.43 -12.71 -37.18
CA LEU A 809 -19.01 -12.38 -37.25
C LEU A 809 -18.83 -10.99 -36.65
N GLU A 810 -17.91 -10.80 -35.71
CA GLU A 810 -17.68 -9.51 -35.06
C GLU A 810 -16.19 -9.11 -35.13
N ILE A 811 -15.91 -7.84 -35.44
CA ILE A 811 -14.54 -7.38 -35.72
C ILE A 811 -14.27 -6.11 -34.90
N GLY A 812 -13.36 -6.23 -33.94
CA GLY A 812 -12.93 -5.16 -33.04
C GLY A 812 -11.89 -4.22 -33.66
N ALA A 813 -11.53 -3.18 -32.92
CA ALA A 813 -10.51 -2.22 -33.33
C ALA A 813 -9.18 -2.92 -33.64
N ARG A 814 -8.59 -2.59 -34.80
CA ARG A 814 -7.28 -3.08 -35.24
C ARG A 814 -7.20 -4.61 -35.39
N SER A 815 -8.33 -5.30 -35.37
CA SER A 815 -8.44 -6.76 -35.48
C SER A 815 -8.77 -7.17 -36.90
N GLU A 816 -8.50 -8.43 -37.20
CA GLU A 816 -8.74 -9.03 -38.52
C GLU A 816 -9.58 -10.31 -38.38
N LEU A 817 -10.63 -10.42 -39.18
CA LEU A 817 -11.32 -11.68 -39.42
C LEU A 817 -11.11 -12.07 -40.88
N GLU A 818 -10.53 -13.23 -41.11
CA GLU A 818 -10.15 -13.74 -42.43
C GLU A 818 -10.97 -14.98 -42.80
N LEU A 819 -11.48 -14.99 -44.02
CA LEU A 819 -12.35 -16.04 -44.56
C LEU A 819 -11.68 -16.70 -45.76
N GLY A 820 -11.22 -17.94 -45.56
CA GLY A 820 -10.67 -18.85 -46.56
C GLY A 820 -11.72 -19.54 -47.44
N GLY A 821 -12.96 -19.62 -46.95
CA GLY A 821 -14.08 -20.32 -47.60
C GLY A 821 -15.38 -19.51 -47.63
N ALA A 822 -16.37 -20.02 -48.36
CA ALA A 822 -17.64 -19.31 -48.52
C ALA A 822 -18.34 -19.11 -47.17
N ALA A 823 -18.96 -17.93 -46.97
CA ALA A 823 -19.66 -17.56 -45.74
C ALA A 823 -20.90 -16.71 -46.04
N SER A 824 -21.89 -16.73 -45.15
CA SER A 824 -23.15 -15.98 -45.30
C SER A 824 -23.63 -15.28 -44.04
N GLU A 825 -22.89 -15.45 -42.95
CA GLU A 825 -23.11 -14.82 -41.66
C GLU A 825 -22.86 -13.32 -41.75
N ASN A 826 -23.67 -12.54 -41.03
CA ASN A 826 -23.51 -11.09 -40.99
C ASN A 826 -22.24 -10.72 -40.21
N ALA A 827 -21.44 -9.81 -40.77
CA ALA A 827 -20.27 -9.25 -40.11
C ALA A 827 -20.58 -7.87 -39.53
N THR A 828 -20.22 -7.65 -38.27
CA THR A 828 -20.40 -6.37 -37.58
C THR A 828 -19.05 -5.79 -37.20
N PHE A 829 -18.78 -4.57 -37.65
CA PHE A 829 -17.60 -3.81 -37.26
C PHE A 829 -17.91 -3.08 -35.95
N LEU A 830 -17.23 -3.44 -34.86
CA LEU A 830 -17.56 -2.97 -33.51
C LEU A 830 -17.05 -1.55 -33.22
N SER A 831 -16.05 -1.07 -33.96
CA SER A 831 -15.48 0.27 -33.79
C SER A 831 -14.75 0.77 -35.05
N ALA A 832 -14.83 2.08 -35.32
CA ALA A 832 -14.23 2.75 -36.49
C ALA A 832 -12.71 2.97 -36.38
N SER A 833 -11.92 1.91 -36.18
CA SER A 833 -10.46 2.02 -36.05
C SER A 833 -9.75 0.77 -36.58
N ALA A 834 -9.54 0.70 -37.90
CA ALA A 834 -8.71 -0.32 -38.56
C ALA A 834 -9.20 -1.76 -38.35
N ALA A 835 -10.50 -1.97 -38.18
CA ALA A 835 -11.10 -3.30 -38.21
C ALA A 835 -11.11 -3.82 -39.65
N LYS A 836 -10.71 -5.08 -39.85
CA LYS A 836 -10.49 -5.66 -41.19
C LYS A 836 -11.26 -6.96 -41.36
N LEU A 837 -12.06 -7.04 -42.42
CA LEU A 837 -12.59 -8.30 -42.95
C LEU A 837 -11.82 -8.67 -44.21
N SER A 838 -11.15 -9.83 -44.19
CA SER A 838 -10.35 -10.32 -45.31
C SER A 838 -11.06 -11.50 -45.96
N ILE A 839 -11.23 -11.45 -47.28
CA ILE A 839 -11.82 -12.55 -48.05
C ILE A 839 -10.76 -13.10 -48.99
N ASP A 840 -10.27 -14.31 -48.69
CA ASP A 840 -9.24 -14.95 -49.49
C ASP A 840 -9.77 -15.29 -50.87
N ASN A 841 -9.02 -14.94 -51.92
CA ASN A 841 -9.38 -15.26 -53.30
C ASN A 841 -10.84 -14.88 -53.59
N ALA A 842 -11.20 -13.61 -53.37
CA ALA A 842 -12.59 -13.12 -53.38
C ALA A 842 -13.41 -13.42 -54.64
N THR A 843 -12.76 -13.81 -55.75
CA THR A 843 -13.44 -14.29 -56.98
C THR A 843 -13.99 -15.71 -56.86
N THR A 844 -13.48 -16.53 -55.95
CA THR A 844 -13.92 -17.91 -55.69
C THR A 844 -14.59 -18.07 -54.33
N THR A 845 -14.28 -17.18 -53.39
CA THR A 845 -14.83 -17.20 -52.03
C THR A 845 -16.03 -16.29 -51.94
N THR A 846 -17.23 -16.87 -51.90
CA THR A 846 -18.48 -16.10 -51.86
C THR A 846 -18.75 -15.63 -50.44
N TYR A 847 -18.89 -14.31 -50.24
CA TYR A 847 -19.42 -13.73 -49.02
C TYR A 847 -20.81 -13.16 -49.28
N GLY A 848 -21.83 -13.73 -48.62
CA GLY A 848 -23.24 -13.35 -48.78
C GLY A 848 -23.84 -12.55 -47.63
N GLY A 849 -23.08 -12.32 -46.56
CA GLY A 849 -23.56 -11.66 -45.35
C GLY A 849 -23.72 -10.14 -45.48
N LEU A 850 -24.50 -9.57 -44.56
CA LEU A 850 -24.58 -8.12 -44.36
C LEU A 850 -23.35 -7.62 -43.59
N LEU A 851 -22.70 -6.58 -44.11
CA LEU A 851 -21.67 -5.81 -43.41
C LEU A 851 -22.34 -4.67 -42.61
N ALA A 852 -22.46 -4.84 -41.31
CA ALA A 852 -23.05 -3.86 -40.40
C ALA A 852 -21.99 -2.94 -39.78
N SER A 853 -22.36 -1.68 -39.55
CA SER A 853 -21.51 -0.67 -38.88
C SER A 853 -20.19 -0.35 -39.58
N PHE A 854 -20.05 -0.64 -40.87
CA PHE A 854 -18.86 -0.31 -41.66
C PHE A 854 -18.65 1.21 -41.71
N ALA A 855 -17.54 1.68 -41.15
CA ALA A 855 -17.26 3.09 -40.92
C ALA A 855 -15.88 3.51 -41.45
N GLN A 856 -15.57 4.81 -41.32
CA GLN A 856 -14.26 5.34 -41.72
C GLN A 856 -13.14 4.65 -40.93
N GLY A 857 -12.16 4.11 -41.65
CA GLY A 857 -11.02 3.39 -41.06
C GLY A 857 -11.19 1.88 -41.07
N ASP A 858 -12.38 1.35 -41.34
CA ASP A 858 -12.59 -0.09 -41.53
C ASP A 858 -12.17 -0.50 -42.95
N VAL A 859 -11.77 -1.76 -43.10
CA VAL A 859 -11.24 -2.32 -44.35
C VAL A 859 -11.98 -3.59 -44.71
N LEU A 860 -12.46 -3.66 -45.95
CA LEU A 860 -12.81 -4.89 -46.64
C LEU A 860 -11.66 -5.23 -47.59
N GLU A 861 -10.85 -6.23 -47.24
CA GLU A 861 -9.76 -6.71 -48.09
C GLU A 861 -10.24 -7.83 -49.01
N LEU A 862 -9.87 -7.71 -50.28
CA LEU A 862 -10.08 -8.71 -51.30
C LEU A 862 -8.75 -9.40 -51.62
N GLY A 863 -8.52 -10.54 -50.98
CA GLY A 863 -7.31 -11.33 -51.14
C GLY A 863 -7.14 -11.84 -52.58
N ASN A 864 -5.93 -11.74 -53.11
CA ASN A 864 -5.51 -12.10 -54.46
C ASN A 864 -6.44 -11.55 -55.57
N THR A 865 -7.04 -10.38 -55.33
CA THR A 865 -8.08 -9.82 -56.20
C THR A 865 -7.81 -8.33 -56.45
N ASN A 866 -7.71 -7.95 -57.72
CA ASN A 866 -7.44 -6.57 -58.14
C ASN A 866 -8.74 -5.83 -58.53
N ALA A 867 -9.25 -4.99 -57.63
CA ALA A 867 -10.40 -4.12 -57.85
C ALA A 867 -10.02 -2.82 -58.58
N ILE A 868 -10.89 -2.32 -59.46
CA ILE A 868 -10.72 -1.03 -60.16
C ILE A 868 -11.48 0.08 -59.44
N SER A 869 -12.71 -0.22 -59.00
CA SER A 869 -13.61 0.74 -58.37
C SER A 869 -14.62 0.04 -57.48
N ALA A 870 -15.04 0.69 -56.40
CA ALA A 870 -16.11 0.25 -55.53
C ALA A 870 -17.22 1.31 -55.52
N THR A 871 -18.41 0.97 -56.02
CA THR A 871 -19.51 1.93 -56.23
C THR A 871 -20.71 1.56 -55.36
N PRO A 872 -21.13 2.43 -54.42
CA PRO A 872 -22.30 2.18 -53.60
C PRO A 872 -23.60 2.51 -54.36
N THR A 873 -24.58 1.62 -54.26
CA THR A 873 -25.94 1.83 -54.81
C THR A 873 -26.99 1.45 -53.77
N LEU A 874 -28.06 2.25 -53.65
CA LEU A 874 -29.10 1.97 -52.66
C LEU A 874 -29.95 0.78 -53.12
N LYS A 875 -30.15 -0.18 -52.23
CA LYS A 875 -31.01 -1.36 -52.44
C LYS A 875 -31.89 -1.57 -51.20
N GLY A 876 -33.09 -1.00 -51.23
CA GLY A 876 -33.97 -0.98 -50.06
C GLY A 876 -33.48 0.02 -49.01
N SER A 877 -33.31 -0.42 -47.76
CA SER A 877 -32.70 0.37 -46.67
C SER A 877 -31.18 0.29 -46.63
N ASP A 878 -30.59 -0.65 -47.36
CA ASP A 878 -29.17 -1.00 -47.33
C ASP A 878 -28.46 -0.61 -48.63
N THR A 879 -27.13 -0.67 -48.62
CA THR A 879 -26.28 -0.32 -49.76
C THR A 879 -25.70 -1.57 -50.40
N THR A 880 -25.84 -1.74 -51.71
CA THR A 880 -25.05 -2.69 -52.49
C THR A 880 -23.80 -2.00 -53.00
N LEU A 881 -22.64 -2.44 -52.50
CA LEU A 881 -21.33 -2.04 -53.00
C LEU A 881 -20.94 -2.95 -54.16
N THR A 882 -20.88 -2.38 -55.36
CA THR A 882 -20.45 -3.09 -56.57
C THR A 882 -18.97 -2.81 -56.82
N VAL A 883 -18.15 -3.86 -56.79
CA VAL A 883 -16.70 -3.80 -56.95
C VAL A 883 -16.32 -4.34 -58.32
N GLU A 884 -15.92 -3.46 -59.24
CA GLU A 884 -15.49 -3.83 -60.59
C GLU A 884 -14.05 -4.34 -60.58
N LEU A 885 -13.75 -5.41 -61.32
CA LEU A 885 -12.46 -6.07 -61.30
C LEU A 885 -11.63 -5.82 -62.57
N SER A 886 -10.31 -5.75 -62.42
CA SER A 886 -9.36 -5.56 -63.53
C SER A 886 -9.39 -6.68 -64.58
N GLY A 887 -9.75 -7.90 -64.16
CA GLY A 887 -9.93 -9.06 -65.05
C GLY A 887 -11.31 -9.16 -65.73
N GLY A 888 -12.22 -8.21 -65.46
CA GLY A 888 -13.61 -8.22 -65.89
C GLY A 888 -14.56 -8.91 -64.91
N GLY A 889 -15.81 -8.43 -64.84
CA GLY A 889 -16.80 -8.86 -63.86
C GLY A 889 -16.81 -7.99 -62.59
N ALA A 890 -17.81 -8.22 -61.73
CA ALA A 890 -18.00 -7.47 -60.50
C ALA A 890 -18.33 -8.37 -59.31
N LEU A 891 -17.89 -7.96 -58.13
CA LEU A 891 -18.31 -8.52 -56.84
C LEU A 891 -19.35 -7.62 -56.19
N HIS A 892 -20.25 -8.19 -55.39
CA HIS A 892 -21.32 -7.44 -54.74
C HIS A 892 -21.34 -7.73 -53.24
N TYR A 893 -21.27 -6.66 -52.45
CA TYR A 893 -21.36 -6.73 -50.99
C TYR A 893 -22.54 -5.90 -50.50
N THR A 894 -23.22 -6.34 -49.45
CA THR A 894 -24.33 -5.60 -48.85
C THR A 894 -23.85 -4.95 -47.57
N LEU A 895 -23.96 -3.62 -47.48
CA LEU A 895 -23.62 -2.83 -46.29
C LEU A 895 -24.89 -2.27 -45.67
N ALA A 896 -24.99 -2.30 -44.34
CA ALA A 896 -26.16 -1.80 -43.63
C ALA A 896 -26.32 -0.28 -43.78
N GLY A 897 -27.54 0.17 -44.07
CA GLY A 897 -27.85 1.60 -44.19
C GLY A 897 -27.52 2.22 -45.55
N ASN A 898 -27.81 3.52 -45.70
CA ASN A 898 -27.62 4.27 -46.94
C ASN A 898 -26.26 4.98 -46.96
N LEU A 899 -25.28 4.37 -47.63
CA LEU A 899 -23.91 4.86 -47.82
C LEU A 899 -23.66 5.38 -49.25
N THR A 900 -24.73 5.71 -50.00
CA THR A 900 -24.59 6.19 -51.39
C THR A 900 -23.99 7.60 -51.50
N GLY A 901 -23.98 8.36 -50.39
CA GLY A 901 -23.31 9.65 -50.31
C GLY A 901 -21.82 9.54 -50.00
N ASP A 902 -21.34 8.35 -49.64
CA ASP A 902 -19.96 8.12 -49.23
C ASP A 902 -19.08 7.67 -50.41
N ILE A 903 -17.77 7.88 -50.27
CA ILE A 903 -16.77 7.48 -51.27
C ILE A 903 -16.00 6.27 -50.74
N PHE A 904 -15.96 5.20 -51.54
CA PHE A 904 -15.17 4.01 -51.26
C PHE A 904 -13.87 4.07 -52.07
N GLY A 905 -12.76 4.23 -51.37
CA GLY A 905 -11.42 4.17 -51.95
C GLY A 905 -10.98 2.72 -52.15
N VAL A 906 -10.28 2.47 -53.26
CA VAL A 906 -9.58 1.20 -53.51
C VAL A 906 -8.07 1.48 -53.41
N THR A 907 -7.39 0.74 -52.55
CA THR A 907 -5.93 0.77 -52.42
C THR A 907 -5.35 -0.62 -52.64
N HIS A 908 -4.23 -0.70 -53.35
CA HIS A 908 -3.59 -1.98 -53.63
C HIS A 908 -2.44 -2.24 -52.67
N VAL A 909 -2.46 -3.39 -52.01
CA VAL A 909 -1.40 -3.88 -51.12
C VAL A 909 -0.90 -5.19 -51.70
N GLY A 910 0.18 -5.13 -52.49
CA GLY A 910 0.67 -6.32 -53.20
C GLY A 910 -0.33 -6.82 -54.25
N ALA A 911 -0.82 -8.06 -54.09
CA ALA A 911 -1.82 -8.69 -54.96
C ALA A 911 -3.26 -8.48 -54.49
N ASP A 912 -3.44 -7.83 -53.34
CA ASP A 912 -4.71 -7.65 -52.65
C ASP A 912 -5.25 -6.24 -52.90
N SER A 913 -6.57 -6.09 -52.77
CA SER A 913 -7.23 -4.78 -52.81
C SER A 913 -7.97 -4.50 -51.51
N ASP A 914 -7.59 -3.41 -50.85
CA ASP A 914 -8.28 -2.87 -49.69
C ASP A 914 -9.35 -1.87 -50.14
N ILE A 915 -10.56 -2.07 -49.64
CA ILE A 915 -11.69 -1.16 -49.86
C ILE A 915 -12.07 -0.52 -48.52
N ALA A 916 -12.03 0.80 -48.47
CA ALA A 916 -12.32 1.57 -47.26
C ALA A 916 -13.12 2.84 -47.59
N LEU A 917 -13.89 3.31 -46.61
CA LEU A 917 -14.50 4.64 -46.67
C LEU A 917 -13.39 5.70 -46.61
N SER A 918 -13.23 6.46 -47.70
CA SER A 918 -12.33 7.62 -47.66
C SER A 918 -13.01 8.73 -46.88
N GLY A 919 -12.40 9.19 -45.78
CA GLY A 919 -12.86 10.40 -45.11
C GLY A 919 -12.99 11.53 -46.11
N ALA A 920 -14.09 12.30 -46.04
CA ALA A 920 -14.30 13.45 -46.90
C ALA A 920 -13.07 14.36 -46.83
N ASP A 921 -12.26 14.39 -47.88
CA ASP A 921 -11.22 15.40 -48.02
C ASP A 921 -11.95 16.75 -48.09
N ALA A 922 -11.79 17.56 -47.04
CA ALA A 922 -12.52 18.79 -46.76
C ALA A 922 -12.37 19.87 -47.86
N ALA A 923 -11.57 19.61 -48.89
CA ALA A 923 -11.42 20.43 -50.07
C ALA A 923 -12.57 20.28 -51.09
N PHE A 924 -13.18 19.10 -51.25
CA PHE A 924 -14.16 18.87 -52.34
C PHE A 924 -15.56 19.38 -52.01
N ALA A 925 -16.02 19.26 -50.75
CA ALA A 925 -17.32 19.78 -50.33
C ALA A 925 -17.37 21.32 -50.29
N GLN A 926 -16.25 21.99 -49.97
CA GLN A 926 -16.14 23.44 -50.09
C GLN A 926 -16.03 23.89 -51.55
N ALA A 927 -15.27 23.16 -52.39
CA ALA A 927 -15.16 23.47 -53.82
C ALA A 927 -16.48 23.28 -54.57
N TYR A 928 -17.27 22.25 -54.25
CA TYR A 928 -18.57 21.99 -54.90
C TYR A 928 -19.66 22.98 -54.43
N SER A 929 -19.64 23.40 -53.16
CA SER A 929 -20.51 24.47 -52.64
C SER A 929 -20.17 25.85 -53.24
N LEU A 930 -18.87 26.12 -53.48
CA LEU A 930 -18.40 27.36 -54.13
C LEU A 930 -18.59 27.38 -55.66
N LEU A 931 -18.68 26.21 -56.34
CA LEU A 931 -18.89 26.12 -57.79
C LEU A 931 -20.36 26.04 -58.23
N THR A 932 -21.33 25.76 -57.34
CA THR A 932 -22.71 25.42 -57.74
C THR A 932 -23.80 26.42 -57.32
N ALA A 933 -23.48 27.53 -56.64
CA ALA A 933 -24.46 28.58 -56.31
C ALA A 933 -24.48 29.71 -57.38
N PRO A 934 -25.60 29.96 -58.10
CA PRO A 934 -25.69 31.05 -59.07
C PRO A 934 -25.79 32.42 -58.38
N LEU A 935 -24.94 33.36 -58.81
CA LEU A 935 -25.01 34.78 -58.44
C LEU A 935 -26.21 35.46 -59.12
N THR A 936 -27.33 35.63 -58.41
CA THR A 936 -28.33 36.67 -58.73
C THR A 936 -29.03 37.25 -57.49
N SER A 937 -28.71 38.52 -57.21
CA SER A 937 -29.54 39.60 -56.63
C SER A 937 -30.30 39.46 -55.29
N SER A 938 -29.86 40.31 -54.35
CA SER A 938 -30.61 41.20 -53.42
C SER A 938 -31.76 40.67 -52.53
N PHE A 939 -31.62 40.83 -51.20
CA PHE A 939 -32.40 41.67 -50.25
C PHE A 939 -32.07 41.18 -48.80
N VAL A 940 -31.28 41.87 -47.98
CA VAL A 940 -31.58 43.05 -47.12
C VAL A 940 -32.41 42.72 -45.84
N GLU A 941 -31.74 42.95 -44.69
CA GLU A 941 -32.22 43.32 -43.33
C GLU A 941 -32.95 42.25 -42.47
N SER A 942 -32.81 42.14 -41.14
CA SER A 942 -32.46 43.13 -40.10
C SER A 942 -32.04 42.50 -38.74
N ASN A 943 -31.06 43.13 -38.09
CA ASN A 943 -30.91 43.46 -36.65
C ASN A 943 -30.66 42.42 -35.53
N ASN A 944 -29.45 42.59 -34.96
CA ASN A 944 -29.06 42.67 -33.53
C ASN A 944 -29.05 41.36 -32.72
N ASP A 945 -27.91 40.91 -32.18
CA ASP A 945 -27.20 41.59 -31.09
C ASP A 945 -25.74 41.10 -30.87
N PHE A 946 -24.94 41.97 -30.24
CA PHE A 946 -23.55 41.86 -29.75
C PHE A 946 -22.40 42.25 -30.69
N GLY A 947 -22.00 43.52 -30.51
CA GLY A 947 -20.98 44.22 -31.28
C GLY A 947 -19.53 44.01 -30.85
N ALA A 948 -18.67 44.10 -31.85
CA ALA A 948 -17.24 44.32 -31.75
C ALA A 948 -16.89 45.80 -32.01
N LYS A 949 -15.85 46.32 -31.35
CA LYS A 949 -14.96 47.39 -31.83
C LYS A 949 -13.57 46.71 -31.83
N GLY A 950 -12.93 46.32 -32.94
CA GLY A 950 -12.62 47.03 -34.19
C GLY A 950 -11.16 47.53 -34.07
N GLY A 951 -10.20 47.28 -34.96
CA GLY A 951 -10.09 46.54 -36.23
C GLY A 951 -8.69 46.80 -36.82
N ALA A 952 -8.15 45.91 -37.64
CA ALA A 952 -6.93 46.14 -38.42
C ALA A 952 -7.11 45.61 -39.86
N GLN A 953 -6.45 46.29 -40.81
CA GLN A 953 -6.86 46.52 -42.19
C GLN A 953 -6.73 45.35 -43.19
N ALA A 954 -7.53 45.44 -44.26
CA ALA A 954 -7.55 44.59 -45.45
C ALA A 954 -6.47 44.99 -46.49
N GLY A 955 -5.81 44.01 -47.12
CA GLY A 955 -5.03 44.25 -48.34
C GLY A 955 -3.80 43.38 -48.68
N GLY A 956 -3.65 42.14 -48.21
CA GLY A 956 -2.51 41.28 -48.61
C GLY A 956 -2.88 39.80 -48.76
N PRO A 957 -2.28 39.05 -49.71
CA PRO A 957 -2.60 37.63 -49.93
C PRO A 957 -1.98 36.77 -48.81
N LEU A 958 -2.77 35.85 -48.25
CA LEU A 958 -2.29 34.92 -47.23
C LEU A 958 -1.76 33.65 -47.92
N ASP A 959 -0.43 33.58 -48.00
CA ASP A 959 0.36 32.44 -48.46
C ASP A 959 0.48 31.41 -47.32
N LEU A 960 -0.03 30.19 -47.52
CA LEU A 960 -0.05 29.09 -46.54
C LEU A 960 1.04 28.03 -46.79
N ALA A 961 2.25 28.46 -47.19
CA ALA A 961 3.40 27.59 -47.31
C ALA A 961 4.47 27.87 -46.24
N ALA A 962 4.20 27.47 -44.99
CA ALA A 962 5.19 27.04 -43.99
C ALA A 962 4.39 26.65 -42.74
N VAL A 963 4.30 25.38 -42.37
CA VAL A 963 5.20 24.76 -41.39
C VAL A 963 4.46 23.43 -41.10
N HIS A 964 5.00 22.23 -41.31
CA HIS A 964 6.01 21.59 -40.46
C HIS A 964 6.32 20.20 -41.05
N LYS A 965 7.57 19.73 -40.92
CA LYS A 965 7.93 18.34 -40.50
C LYS A 965 9.44 18.29 -40.17
N PRO A 966 9.90 17.39 -39.26
CA PRO A 966 9.24 16.88 -38.04
C PRO A 966 10.23 16.70 -36.83
N HIS A 967 9.73 16.12 -35.73
CA HIS A 967 10.32 15.74 -34.43
C HIS A 967 10.10 16.78 -33.30
N ALA A 968 9.50 16.44 -32.15
CA ALA A 968 9.13 15.14 -31.55
C ALA A 968 7.64 15.06 -31.23
#